data_AF-A0A4Y7SH48-F1
#
_entry.id   AF-A0A4Y7SH48-F1
#
_cell.length_a   1.000
_cell.length_b   1.000
_cell.length_c   1.000
_cell.angle_alpha   90.00
_cell.angle_beta   90.00
_cell.angle_gamma   90.00
#
_symmetry.space_group_name_H-M   'P 1'
#
loop_
_entity.id
_entity.type
_entity.pdbx_description
1 polymer ?
#
loop_
_entity_poly.entity_id
_entity_poly.type
_entity_poly.pdbx_seq_one_letter_code
_entity_poly.pdbx_strand_id
1 'polypeptide(L)'
;MAAALNTHEPEDLSLSISPGNSLTHPDFSLGSFASGVSTPHRSNVLRPPRTSLAPPNGGSTNGASPLGPRRTKNVGDYASLLDETDEGVDLNASVGADMPDTPGPATGMKGILGRTRSGTVTGGSTASTTNTNGASSTTTKVSKLTLREQEKHIDSLKKENFSIKLRVHFLEDQLARLAPDQMEAALKQNINLKIEVQQRGMEIKKLKKLVLSLEHELERSQRNAAQAASSANSSQRERELEELLRERELELRELRRRKAEKADDDDMFVREAESRNRELEEELDNVKGLLEENMDEITRLQELLERRGGDANASGSGSRSALQARVEQLESENADLKEKLAERDDLINQLQDDRDDLTDALNELQLRLEDLQQRRQHESLERSQSRAALLSEQEEREELEEELNQLRDRVAALMIEMQSKEDELERVKGQIEVLHEEHKQIVDEVENEWRGEVEEARGQADELKDVLAERDQECQDLRAKVTDFEAEADAMHAKYEDALHQLEEELHEKERLLEDRERELDEKEEEMERRELEIESARGTIDKLGEQIYELEDENDRLKEDVDRTRDEEGMERDRLEAVVAALKEKNAALKAELQDLHDAYSQAKQDLEHHLSKQEELAQHIEALVNELEAERSAHKISSQELASLNKQFDAQSAAHRRALDAKERELQQALMDLDRAGGRLKEREVDLERLQEALRDVEKERAKLGENATTAKFSLQLEVDRLKRDLERAEDELSRLRTEIASREAAYRDREAAMEKLHSDNRDLASELAAQTQARLNLSEKLDEAQKSLKEKESEVSSLRARLNDVEGRLSKDSRALVQAEGMYRDQLTERNTLLLTIYQYLDKILGVEKTPKKGSAAETKPFTNFSVFHDNLITRLKALSQIQLDFDKRAKEVESRFTDKLGEMRRQLDSRWRQIDKFEQSVKLVGEAKAGWRRKLKEKEGEAEALKANNSDLSAQVSLLKRTNPADHSELRSLTARAMNAERRLNNAQNQLLASEEKLAALNARTTTADEKWEARVREYESRLRAAEEKVKRERQGGKERVAELEGVVKKLNREVEEAKKRNVQVGEIVETAERRKSSPRGGR
;
A
#
# COMPACT_ATOMS: atom_id res chain seq x y z
N MET A 1 72.40 -15.93 -8.91
CA MET A 1 72.90 -14.54 -8.84
C MET A 1 72.23 -13.91 -7.64
N ALA A 2 72.95 -13.78 -6.53
CA ALA A 2 73.42 -12.48 -6.00
C ALA A 2 72.23 -11.62 -5.49
N ALA A 3 71.86 -11.70 -4.20
CA ALA A 3 72.49 -11.03 -3.03
C ALA A 3 71.81 -9.68 -2.72
N ALA A 4 71.60 -9.24 -1.47
CA ALA A 4 71.69 -9.88 -0.15
C ALA A 4 70.86 -9.07 0.89
N LEU A 5 70.59 -9.66 2.05
CA LEU A 5 69.96 -9.03 3.23
C LEU A 5 71.02 -8.51 4.23
N ASN A 6 70.60 -7.59 5.11
CA ASN A 6 71.22 -7.18 6.40
C ASN A 6 72.63 -6.54 6.38
N THR A 7 72.87 -5.51 7.21
CA THR A 7 73.33 -5.64 8.62
C THR A 7 73.58 -4.27 9.32
N HIS A 8 73.16 -4.19 10.59
CA HIS A 8 73.80 -3.62 11.80
C HIS A 8 74.85 -2.47 11.80
N GLU A 9 74.70 -1.61 12.83
CA GLU A 9 75.74 -1.04 13.74
C GLU A 9 76.57 0.23 13.36
N PRO A 10 77.29 0.91 14.30
CA PRO A 10 76.69 1.83 15.31
C PRO A 10 77.57 3.10 15.57
N GLU A 11 77.40 3.74 16.76
CA GLU A 11 78.36 4.65 17.46
C GLU A 11 78.65 6.03 16.79
N ASP A 12 78.80 7.17 17.50
CA ASP A 12 79.63 7.35 18.70
C ASP A 12 79.40 8.66 19.53
N LEU A 13 79.65 8.55 20.85
CA LEU A 13 80.20 9.52 21.86
C LEU A 13 79.85 11.03 21.94
N SER A 14 79.30 11.45 23.10
CA SER A 14 79.99 12.19 24.19
C SER A 14 78.99 12.58 25.32
N LEU A 15 79.16 12.15 26.59
CA LEU A 15 79.96 12.77 27.67
C LEU A 15 79.57 14.25 28.00
N SER A 16 79.29 14.69 29.24
CA SER A 16 79.33 14.04 30.57
C SER A 16 78.84 14.99 31.72
N ILE A 17 78.80 14.50 32.96
CA ILE A 17 78.89 15.25 34.26
C ILE A 17 77.60 15.91 34.85
N SER A 18 76.97 15.19 35.78
CA SER A 18 76.35 15.69 37.05
C SER A 18 77.47 16.07 38.07
N PRO A 19 77.26 16.79 39.22
CA PRO A 19 76.08 16.79 40.11
C PRO A 19 75.76 18.13 40.84
N GLY A 20 74.83 18.16 41.83
CA GLY A 20 74.70 19.40 42.63
C GLY A 20 73.68 19.63 43.78
N ASN A 21 72.99 18.64 44.35
CA ASN A 21 72.39 18.67 45.72
C ASN A 21 71.29 19.66 46.19
N SER A 22 70.53 19.15 47.18
CA SER A 22 69.77 19.83 48.25
C SER A 22 68.42 20.49 47.91
N LEU A 23 67.36 20.43 48.73
CA LEU A 23 66.86 19.54 49.80
C LEU A 23 65.48 20.10 50.25
N THR A 24 64.72 19.31 51.02
CA THR A 24 63.58 19.65 51.93
C THR A 24 62.11 19.57 51.45
N HIS A 25 61.49 18.44 51.79
CA HIS A 25 60.12 18.31 52.35
C HIS A 25 60.06 18.91 53.79
N PRO A 26 58.89 19.17 54.47
CA PRO A 26 57.74 18.25 54.60
C PRO A 26 56.28 18.79 54.79
N ASP A 27 55.34 17.90 54.46
CA ASP A 27 54.12 17.39 55.16
C ASP A 27 53.06 18.22 55.95
N PHE A 28 51.85 17.63 55.94
CA PHE A 28 50.70 17.67 56.90
C PHE A 28 49.93 18.98 57.19
N SER A 29 48.60 18.96 56.96
CA SER A 29 47.58 18.81 58.04
C SER A 29 46.12 18.74 57.51
N LEU A 30 45.18 18.24 58.34
CA LEU A 30 43.74 18.09 58.08
C LEU A 30 42.88 19.22 58.68
N GLY A 31 41.59 19.33 58.31
CA GLY A 31 40.57 19.72 59.31
C GLY A 31 39.23 20.36 58.88
N SER A 32 38.16 19.55 58.88
CA SER A 32 36.83 19.83 59.50
C SER A 32 35.75 20.74 58.85
N PHE A 33 34.89 20.10 58.04
CA PHE A 33 33.41 19.93 58.19
C PHE A 33 32.41 21.01 58.70
N ALA A 34 31.29 21.06 57.95
CA ALA A 34 29.86 21.08 58.36
C ALA A 34 29.04 22.39 58.54
N SER A 35 28.17 22.66 57.55
CA SER A 35 26.71 22.98 57.66
C SER A 35 26.16 23.31 56.25
N GLY A 36 24.87 23.18 55.89
CA GLY A 36 23.72 22.60 56.59
C GLY A 36 22.37 23.22 56.14
N VAL A 37 21.49 22.42 55.52
CA VAL A 37 20.01 22.56 55.42
C VAL A 37 19.36 23.55 54.40
N SER A 38 18.77 22.94 53.36
CA SER A 38 17.36 22.96 52.86
C SER A 38 16.40 24.18 52.97
N THR A 39 15.45 24.19 52.01
CA THR A 39 14.31 25.11 51.74
C THR A 39 13.21 25.20 52.84
N PRO A 40 12.22 26.13 52.73
CA PRO A 40 10.91 25.70 52.21
C PRO A 40 9.99 26.73 51.46
N HIS A 41 9.22 26.18 50.52
CA HIS A 41 7.81 26.41 50.12
C HIS A 41 7.02 27.77 50.13
N ARG A 42 6.31 27.95 48.99
CA ARG A 42 4.87 28.26 48.78
C ARG A 42 4.29 29.71 48.80
N SER A 43 3.92 30.11 47.57
CA SER A 43 2.53 30.37 47.10
C SER A 43 1.92 31.78 47.08
N ASN A 44 1.33 32.10 45.90
CA ASN A 44 0.29 33.09 45.57
C ASN A 44 0.65 34.58 45.83
N VAL A 45 0.40 35.51 44.89
CA VAL A 45 -0.94 35.93 44.43
C VAL A 45 -0.86 36.71 43.08
N LEU A 46 -1.83 36.43 42.19
CA LEU A 46 -2.42 37.24 41.09
C LEU A 46 -1.56 38.24 40.25
N ARG A 47 -1.40 37.93 38.94
CA ARG A 47 -2.17 38.47 37.78
C ARG A 47 -2.77 39.93 37.90
N PRO A 48 -3.08 40.64 36.77
CA PRO A 48 -2.38 40.93 35.49
C PRO A 48 -2.72 42.40 35.04
N PRO A 49 -3.13 42.80 33.79
CA PRO A 49 -2.96 42.26 32.41
C PRO A 49 -2.68 43.26 31.23
N ARG A 50 -2.00 42.76 30.17
CA ARG A 50 -2.27 42.88 28.70
C ARG A 50 -2.29 44.32 28.08
N THR A 51 -2.23 44.60 26.76
CA THR A 51 -2.58 43.94 25.46
C THR A 51 -1.59 44.38 24.33
N SER A 52 -1.86 44.18 23.03
CA SER A 52 -1.53 42.96 22.24
C SER A 52 -1.81 43.10 20.71
N LEU A 53 -1.12 42.29 19.87
CA LEU A 53 -1.47 41.84 18.49
C LEU A 53 -1.15 42.70 17.22
N ALA A 54 -0.34 42.08 16.32
CA ALA A 54 -0.58 41.80 14.88
C ALA A 54 -0.27 42.85 13.74
N PRO A 55 -0.07 42.40 12.46
CA PRO A 55 0.74 43.08 11.40
C PRO A 55 -0.08 43.55 10.15
N PRO A 56 0.53 44.03 9.01
CA PRO A 56 0.87 43.11 7.86
C PRO A 56 1.93 43.56 6.78
N ASN A 57 2.25 42.63 5.86
CA ASN A 57 2.58 42.75 4.40
C ASN A 57 3.82 43.47 3.80
N GLY A 58 4.45 42.79 2.82
CA GLY A 58 4.96 43.42 1.56
C GLY A 58 6.18 42.80 0.86
N GLY A 59 6.05 42.46 -0.44
CA GLY A 59 7.17 42.46 -1.41
C GLY A 59 7.69 41.11 -1.97
N SER A 60 7.81 41.02 -3.31
CA SER A 60 8.38 39.88 -4.06
C SER A 60 9.16 40.41 -5.27
N THR A 61 10.31 39.79 -5.62
CA THR A 61 10.78 39.53 -7.00
C THR A 61 12.07 38.69 -7.03
N ASN A 62 12.18 37.83 -8.06
CA ASN A 62 13.39 37.08 -8.47
C ASN A 62 14.39 38.05 -9.16
N GLY A 63 15.66 37.73 -9.47
CA GLY A 63 16.43 36.48 -9.44
C GLY A 63 17.02 36.16 -10.83
N ALA A 64 18.34 35.99 -10.96
CA ALA A 64 19.03 35.68 -12.22
C ALA A 64 20.33 34.86 -12.04
N SER A 65 20.30 33.60 -12.52
CA SER A 65 21.27 32.85 -13.35
C SER A 65 22.82 32.97 -13.20
N PRO A 66 23.61 31.98 -13.68
CA PRO A 66 23.39 30.52 -13.73
C PRO A 66 24.65 29.67 -13.33
N LEU A 67 24.56 28.35 -13.53
CA LEU A 67 25.53 27.31 -13.11
C LEU A 67 26.65 27.00 -14.14
N GLY A 68 27.75 26.40 -13.67
CA GLY A 68 28.75 25.69 -14.47
C GLY A 68 29.47 24.57 -13.65
N PRO A 69 29.91 23.44 -14.24
CA PRO A 69 29.84 22.15 -13.54
C PRO A 69 31.15 21.33 -13.43
N ARG A 70 31.21 20.33 -12.52
CA ARG A 70 31.98 19.08 -12.78
C ARG A 70 31.68 17.88 -11.86
N ARG A 71 31.33 16.77 -12.52
CA ARG A 71 31.66 15.34 -12.25
C ARG A 71 31.85 14.84 -10.81
N THR A 72 31.07 13.80 -10.47
CA THR A 72 31.46 12.75 -9.53
C THR A 72 31.62 11.39 -10.25
N LYS A 73 32.67 10.67 -9.89
CA LYS A 73 32.79 9.20 -9.98
C LYS A 73 33.33 8.76 -8.62
N ASN A 74 32.76 7.70 -8.05
CA ASN A 74 33.53 6.76 -7.23
C ASN A 74 32.78 5.43 -7.11
N VAL A 75 33.58 4.37 -7.03
CA VAL A 75 33.22 2.97 -6.78
C VAL A 75 34.17 2.52 -5.67
N GLY A 76 33.73 1.66 -4.75
CA GLY A 76 34.61 1.06 -3.75
C GLY A 76 33.91 0.72 -2.43
N ASP A 77 33.44 -0.52 -2.34
CA ASP A 77 33.62 -1.49 -1.25
C ASP A 77 33.66 -1.04 0.22
N TYR A 78 32.96 -1.77 1.08
CA TYR A 78 33.59 -2.80 1.93
C TYR A 78 32.55 -3.72 2.58
N ALA A 79 32.95 -4.96 2.85
CA ALA A 79 32.17 -5.96 3.59
C ALA A 79 32.90 -6.37 4.89
N SER A 80 32.16 -6.43 6.00
CA SER A 80 32.41 -7.23 7.23
C SER A 80 31.22 -6.92 8.18
N LEU A 81 30.32 -7.81 8.62
CA LEU A 81 30.40 -9.17 9.19
C LEU A 81 30.46 -9.14 10.75
N LEU A 82 29.37 -9.63 11.39
CA LEU A 82 29.17 -10.02 12.82
C LEU A 82 29.20 -8.87 13.88
N ASP A 83 28.48 -8.91 15.01
CA ASP A 83 27.76 -10.05 15.64
C ASP A 83 26.53 -9.68 16.54
N GLU A 84 25.68 -10.70 16.76
CA GLU A 84 24.86 -11.11 17.92
C GLU A 84 23.71 -10.31 18.62
N THR A 85 22.66 -11.11 18.95
CA THR A 85 21.51 -10.96 19.89
C THR A 85 20.34 -10.01 19.58
N ASP A 86 19.08 -10.29 19.97
CA ASP A 86 18.28 -11.54 20.15
C ASP A 86 16.77 -11.14 20.29
N GLU A 87 15.85 -12.12 20.29
CA GLU A 87 14.40 -12.01 20.60
C GLU A 87 13.53 -11.19 19.60
N GLY A 88 12.39 -11.67 19.07
CA GLY A 88 11.73 -12.97 19.15
C GLY A 88 10.36 -12.88 18.45
N VAL A 89 10.03 -13.80 17.53
CA VAL A 89 8.71 -13.83 16.83
C VAL A 89 8.25 -15.27 16.61
N ASP A 90 7.06 -15.59 17.10
CA ASP A 90 6.43 -16.92 16.93
C ASP A 90 5.95 -17.20 15.50
N LEU A 91 6.19 -18.42 15.04
CA LEU A 91 5.51 -19.09 13.92
C LEU A 91 4.49 -20.06 14.56
N ASN A 92 3.36 -20.43 13.96
CA ASN A 92 3.23 -21.07 12.64
C ASN A 92 1.74 -21.43 12.40
N ALA A 93 1.37 -21.71 11.15
CA ALA A 93 0.50 -22.81 10.69
C ALA A 93 -0.58 -22.42 9.66
N SER A 94 -0.41 -22.89 8.41
CA SER A 94 -1.41 -23.72 7.72
C SER A 94 -0.92 -24.11 6.32
N VAL A 95 -0.84 -25.41 6.03
CA VAL A 95 -0.67 -25.97 4.68
C VAL A 95 -1.54 -27.22 4.55
N GLY A 96 -2.36 -27.25 3.50
CA GLY A 96 -2.88 -28.48 2.87
C GLY A 96 -4.18 -29.07 3.40
N ALA A 97 -5.19 -29.18 2.53
CA ALA A 97 -5.60 -30.47 1.95
C ALA A 97 -6.69 -30.30 0.87
N ASP A 98 -6.54 -31.07 -0.21
CA ASP A 98 -7.52 -31.73 -1.10
C ASP A 98 -8.88 -31.11 -1.47
N MET A 99 -9.13 -31.06 -2.78
CA MET A 99 -10.40 -31.43 -3.42
C MET A 99 -10.13 -31.83 -4.90
N PRO A 100 -10.33 -33.09 -5.27
CA PRO A 100 -10.90 -33.49 -6.56
C PRO A 100 -12.38 -33.88 -6.39
N ASP A 101 -13.20 -33.73 -7.44
CA ASP A 101 -14.16 -34.77 -7.88
C ASP A 101 -14.97 -34.34 -9.11
N THR A 102 -15.28 -35.32 -9.95
CA THR A 102 -16.01 -35.24 -11.23
C THR A 102 -17.50 -35.63 -11.05
N PRO A 103 -18.38 -35.56 -12.08
CA PRO A 103 -19.75 -35.07 -11.89
C PRO A 103 -20.88 -36.12 -11.99
N GLY A 104 -22.10 -35.74 -11.61
CA GLY A 104 -23.34 -36.48 -11.88
C GLY A 104 -24.60 -35.60 -11.72
N PRO A 105 -25.73 -35.87 -12.41
CA PRO A 105 -26.55 -34.76 -12.94
C PRO A 105 -28.05 -34.75 -12.57
N ALA A 106 -28.73 -33.74 -13.14
CA ALA A 106 -30.10 -33.76 -13.68
C ALA A 106 -31.27 -33.09 -12.91
N THR A 107 -31.87 -32.12 -13.62
CA THR A 107 -33.32 -31.79 -13.69
C THR A 107 -34.09 -31.35 -12.44
N GLY A 108 -34.81 -30.22 -12.57
CA GLY A 108 -35.81 -29.78 -11.59
C GLY A 108 -37.11 -29.31 -12.24
N MET A 109 -38.15 -29.02 -11.44
CA MET A 109 -39.31 -28.20 -11.84
C MET A 109 -40.16 -27.73 -10.64
N LYS A 110 -40.70 -26.50 -10.74
CA LYS A 110 -41.98 -25.95 -10.18
C LYS A 110 -42.31 -26.26 -8.69
N GLY A 111 -42.46 -25.27 -7.80
CA GLY A 111 -43.62 -24.33 -7.74
C GLY A 111 -44.67 -24.83 -6.72
N ILE A 112 -45.55 -24.07 -6.05
CA ILE A 112 -45.99 -22.65 -6.07
C ILE A 112 -46.87 -22.40 -4.80
N LEU A 113 -47.17 -21.14 -4.43
CA LEU A 113 -48.30 -20.62 -3.58
C LEU A 113 -48.24 -20.53 -2.01
N GLY A 114 -48.29 -19.27 -1.52
CA GLY A 114 -49.16 -18.73 -0.45
C GLY A 114 -48.88 -19.02 1.05
N ARG A 115 -49.29 -18.24 2.07
CA ARG A 115 -49.64 -16.82 2.34
C ARG A 115 -50.22 -16.74 3.79
N THR A 116 -49.72 -15.81 4.63
CA THR A 116 -50.29 -15.24 5.90
C THR A 116 -50.43 -16.02 7.25
N ARG A 117 -49.53 -15.69 8.21
CA ARG A 117 -49.74 -14.96 9.51
C ARG A 117 -50.59 -15.54 10.68
N SER A 118 -50.00 -15.77 11.88
CA SER A 118 -50.27 -15.06 13.19
C SER A 118 -49.98 -15.83 14.53
N GLY A 119 -49.27 -15.20 15.49
CA GLY A 119 -49.27 -15.44 16.98
C GLY A 119 -48.39 -16.60 17.55
N THR A 120 -47.28 -16.41 18.30
CA THR A 120 -47.02 -15.93 19.70
C THR A 120 -47.63 -16.80 20.83
N VAL A 121 -46.98 -17.18 21.96
CA VAL A 121 -45.62 -17.03 22.59
C VAL A 121 -45.60 -18.05 23.78
N THR A 122 -44.57 -18.87 24.10
CA THR A 122 -43.33 -18.63 24.89
C THR A 122 -42.35 -19.83 24.85
N GLY A 123 -41.04 -19.58 24.87
CA GLY A 123 -40.06 -20.33 25.70
C GLY A 123 -39.32 -21.57 25.14
N GLY A 124 -38.00 -21.45 24.94
CA GLY A 124 -37.05 -22.57 25.10
C GLY A 124 -36.37 -23.16 23.86
N SER A 125 -35.11 -22.78 23.64
CA SER A 125 -34.02 -23.53 22.95
C SER A 125 -34.03 -23.75 21.42
N THR A 126 -32.80 -23.76 20.87
CA THR A 126 -32.32 -24.20 19.54
C THR A 126 -32.40 -23.26 18.33
N ALA A 127 -31.25 -23.20 17.62
CA ALA A 127 -30.98 -22.98 16.19
C ALA A 127 -31.56 -21.80 15.37
N SER A 128 -30.66 -21.17 14.60
CA SER A 128 -30.83 -20.69 13.20
C SER A 128 -31.35 -19.26 12.90
N THR A 129 -30.48 -18.47 12.25
CA THR A 129 -30.75 -17.61 11.06
C THR A 129 -31.17 -16.11 11.19
N THR A 130 -30.25 -15.25 10.72
CA THR A 130 -30.34 -13.89 10.10
C THR A 130 -30.78 -12.62 10.86
N ASN A 131 -29.82 -11.68 10.94
CA ASN A 131 -29.85 -10.25 10.56
C ASN A 131 -31.16 -9.45 10.49
N THR A 132 -31.17 -8.25 11.11
CA THR A 132 -31.48 -6.98 10.40
C THR A 132 -31.06 -5.69 11.14
N ASN A 133 -30.21 -4.91 10.48
CA ASN A 133 -30.11 -3.44 10.39
C ASN A 133 -30.53 -2.48 11.54
N GLY A 134 -29.55 -1.71 12.01
CA GLY A 134 -29.62 -0.25 12.21
C GLY A 134 -28.20 0.33 12.05
N ALA A 135 -27.79 1.01 10.97
CA ALA A 135 -28.28 2.25 10.34
C ALA A 135 -27.68 3.56 10.94
N SER A 136 -26.43 3.89 10.57
CA SER A 136 -26.04 5.27 10.21
C SER A 136 -24.69 5.32 9.45
N SER A 137 -24.76 5.76 8.19
CA SER A 137 -23.84 6.67 7.47
C SER A 137 -22.37 6.77 7.90
N THR A 138 -21.37 6.66 7.02
CA THR A 138 -21.29 7.42 5.74
C THR A 138 -20.43 6.71 4.69
N THR A 139 -20.82 6.84 3.42
CA THR A 139 -20.27 6.10 2.27
C THR A 139 -19.07 6.77 1.59
N THR A 140 -18.01 6.01 1.31
CA THR A 140 -17.16 6.24 0.14
C THR A 140 -17.51 5.24 -0.96
N LYS A 141 -17.89 5.74 -2.14
CA LYS A 141 -18.21 4.90 -3.30
C LYS A 141 -16.92 4.29 -3.87
N VAL A 142 -16.63 3.03 -3.53
CA VAL A 142 -15.82 2.19 -4.41
C VAL A 142 -16.65 1.97 -5.68
N SER A 143 -16.15 2.46 -6.82
CA SER A 143 -16.74 2.14 -8.11
C SER A 143 -16.70 0.63 -8.30
N LYS A 144 -17.87 0.00 -8.45
CA LYS A 144 -17.92 -1.42 -8.82
C LYS A 144 -17.46 -1.53 -10.26
N LEU A 145 -16.16 -1.81 -10.44
CA LEU A 145 -15.61 -2.34 -11.70
C LEU A 145 -16.56 -3.42 -12.20
N THR A 146 -17.02 -3.29 -13.44
CA THR A 146 -17.86 -4.29 -14.10
C THR A 146 -17.12 -5.62 -14.18
N LEU A 147 -17.83 -6.75 -14.31
CA LEU A 147 -17.18 -8.07 -14.43
C LEU A 147 -16.09 -8.09 -15.52
N ARG A 148 -16.33 -7.41 -16.65
CA ARG A 148 -15.32 -7.24 -17.72
C ARG A 148 -14.11 -6.40 -17.32
N GLU A 149 -14.28 -5.37 -16.49
CA GLU A 149 -13.15 -4.58 -15.96
C GLU A 149 -12.39 -5.34 -14.88
N GLN A 150 -13.08 -6.19 -14.10
CA GLN A 150 -12.46 -7.12 -13.15
C GLN A 150 -11.67 -8.21 -13.90
N GLU A 151 -12.23 -8.83 -14.93
CA GLU A 151 -11.53 -9.76 -15.83
C GLU A 151 -10.30 -9.09 -16.47
N LYS A 152 -10.46 -7.89 -17.04
CA LYS A 152 -9.35 -7.13 -17.64
C LYS A 152 -8.26 -6.79 -16.62
N HIS A 153 -8.62 -6.48 -15.37
CA HIS A 153 -7.65 -6.24 -14.31
C HIS A 153 -6.96 -7.53 -13.86
N ILE A 154 -7.69 -8.64 -13.74
CA ILE A 154 -7.16 -9.98 -13.49
C ILE A 154 -6.19 -10.39 -14.60
N ASP A 155 -6.50 -10.12 -15.87
CA ASP A 155 -5.61 -10.43 -16.99
C ASP A 155 -4.38 -9.51 -17.06
N SER A 156 -4.49 -8.25 -16.61
CA SER A 156 -3.32 -7.39 -16.35
C SER A 156 -2.44 -8.00 -15.27
N LEU A 157 -3.02 -8.39 -14.13
CA LEU A 157 -2.31 -9.02 -13.02
C LEU A 157 -1.72 -10.39 -13.36
N LYS A 158 -2.33 -11.15 -14.28
CA LYS A 158 -1.76 -12.39 -14.85
C LYS A 158 -0.56 -12.09 -15.75
N LYS A 159 -0.65 -11.07 -16.63
CA LYS A 159 0.46 -10.63 -17.49
C LYS A 159 1.63 -10.08 -16.67
N GLU A 160 1.34 -9.29 -15.64
CA GLU A 160 2.33 -8.80 -14.67
C GLU A 160 2.94 -9.96 -13.86
N ASN A 161 2.14 -10.93 -13.39
CA ASN A 161 2.69 -12.15 -12.77
C ASN A 161 3.59 -12.95 -13.73
N PHE A 162 3.20 -13.06 -15.00
CA PHE A 162 4.01 -13.76 -16.00
C PHE A 162 5.33 -13.01 -16.27
N SER A 163 5.30 -11.69 -16.40
CA SER A 163 6.53 -10.89 -16.59
C SER A 163 7.43 -10.89 -15.35
N ILE A 164 6.86 -10.91 -14.15
CA ILE A 164 7.60 -11.08 -12.89
C ILE A 164 8.22 -12.48 -12.83
N LYS A 165 7.49 -13.54 -13.15
CA LYS A 165 8.04 -14.92 -13.23
C LYS A 165 9.17 -15.03 -14.26
N LEU A 166 9.02 -14.41 -15.43
CA LEU A 166 10.07 -14.35 -16.45
C LEU A 166 11.32 -13.63 -15.93
N ARG A 167 11.12 -12.52 -15.20
CA ARG A 167 12.21 -11.72 -14.60
C ARG A 167 12.89 -12.45 -13.44
N VAL A 168 12.15 -13.19 -12.63
CA VAL A 168 12.68 -14.09 -11.59
C VAL A 168 13.53 -15.18 -12.26
N HIS A 169 13.01 -15.87 -13.29
CA HIS A 169 13.76 -16.88 -14.03
C HIS A 169 15.05 -16.33 -14.66
N PHE A 170 15.02 -15.12 -15.25
CA PHE A 170 16.25 -14.49 -15.77
C PHE A 170 17.23 -14.04 -14.68
N LEU A 171 16.75 -13.68 -13.49
CA LEU A 171 17.61 -13.39 -12.34
C LEU A 171 18.20 -14.68 -11.74
N GLU A 172 17.44 -15.78 -11.71
CA GLU A 172 17.88 -17.12 -11.30
C GLU A 172 18.96 -17.66 -12.27
N ASP A 173 18.73 -17.55 -13.59
CA ASP A 173 19.71 -17.94 -14.62
C ASP A 173 20.96 -17.04 -14.60
N GLN A 174 20.83 -15.74 -14.29
CA GLN A 174 22.00 -14.88 -14.04
C GLN A 174 22.74 -15.25 -12.75
N LEU A 175 22.04 -15.58 -11.65
CA LEU A 175 22.66 -16.04 -10.41
C LEU A 175 23.42 -17.35 -10.62
N ALA A 176 22.80 -18.31 -11.32
CA ALA A 176 23.40 -19.60 -11.65
C ALA A 176 24.67 -19.47 -12.51
N ARG A 177 24.74 -18.44 -13.38
CA ARG A 177 25.92 -18.15 -14.21
C ARG A 177 27.00 -17.34 -13.49
N LEU A 178 26.64 -16.47 -12.54
CA LEU A 178 27.57 -15.55 -11.87
C LEU A 178 28.16 -16.12 -10.58
N ALA A 179 27.48 -17.05 -9.89
CA ALA A 179 27.94 -17.63 -8.63
C ALA A 179 27.54 -19.11 -8.48
N PRO A 180 27.99 -20.02 -9.38
CA PRO A 180 27.65 -21.44 -9.33
C PRO A 180 27.99 -22.08 -7.97
N ASP A 181 29.17 -21.81 -7.42
CA ASP A 181 29.62 -22.36 -6.13
C ASP A 181 28.72 -21.94 -4.96
N GLN A 182 28.16 -20.72 -5.00
CA GLN A 182 27.23 -20.23 -3.97
C GLN A 182 25.84 -20.84 -4.15
N MET A 183 25.41 -21.07 -5.39
CA MET A 183 24.16 -21.78 -5.69
C MET A 183 24.27 -23.25 -5.29
N GLU A 184 25.39 -23.93 -5.56
CA GLU A 184 25.64 -25.30 -5.10
C GLU A 184 25.74 -25.38 -3.58
N ALA A 185 26.40 -24.43 -2.91
CA ALA A 185 26.42 -24.35 -1.45
C ALA A 185 25.02 -24.14 -0.85
N ALA A 186 24.21 -23.24 -1.43
CA ALA A 186 22.83 -22.99 -1.03
C ALA A 186 21.90 -24.18 -1.30
N LEU A 187 22.07 -24.89 -2.42
CA LEU A 187 21.37 -26.13 -2.74
C LEU A 187 21.77 -27.25 -1.78
N LYS A 188 23.05 -27.39 -1.44
CA LYS A 188 23.57 -28.39 -0.50
C LYS A 188 23.10 -28.10 0.92
N GLN A 189 23.05 -26.83 1.34
CA GLN A 189 22.37 -26.41 2.57
C GLN A 189 20.86 -26.69 2.51
N ASN A 190 20.17 -26.44 1.39
CA ASN A 190 18.76 -26.77 1.25
C ASN A 190 18.50 -28.28 1.33
N ILE A 191 19.36 -29.11 0.74
CA ILE A 191 19.29 -30.57 0.82
C ILE A 191 19.52 -31.03 2.26
N ASN A 192 20.53 -30.51 2.95
CA ASN A 192 20.77 -30.82 4.37
C ASN A 192 19.61 -30.35 5.25
N LEU A 193 19.11 -29.13 5.10
CA LEU A 193 17.93 -28.61 5.80
C LEU A 193 16.68 -29.43 5.50
N LYS A 194 16.52 -29.95 4.28
CA LYS A 194 15.39 -30.82 3.89
C LYS A 194 15.51 -32.23 4.50
N ILE A 195 16.73 -32.74 4.65
CA ILE A 195 17.04 -33.96 5.41
C ILE A 195 16.77 -33.75 6.90
N GLU A 196 17.24 -32.65 7.49
CA GLU A 196 16.99 -32.29 8.89
C GLU A 196 15.50 -32.06 9.15
N VAL A 197 14.77 -31.36 8.27
CA VAL A 197 13.31 -31.18 8.38
C VAL A 197 12.58 -32.52 8.22
N GLN A 198 13.06 -33.45 7.39
CA GLN A 198 12.51 -34.81 7.36
C GLN A 198 12.84 -35.60 8.64
N GLN A 199 14.06 -35.53 9.16
CA GLN A 199 14.46 -36.21 10.41
C GLN A 199 13.69 -35.66 11.61
N ARG A 200 13.69 -34.33 11.81
CA ARG A 200 12.85 -33.61 12.78
C ARG A 200 11.38 -33.91 12.56
N GLY A 201 10.91 -34.04 11.31
CA GLY A 201 9.54 -34.45 10.99
C GLY A 201 9.22 -35.89 11.40
N MET A 202 10.16 -36.82 11.28
CA MET A 202 10.05 -38.20 11.78
C MET A 202 10.12 -38.25 13.30
N GLU A 203 10.99 -37.45 13.94
CA GLU A 203 11.07 -37.29 15.39
C GLU A 203 9.80 -36.67 15.96
N ILE A 204 9.26 -35.61 15.35
CA ILE A 204 7.97 -35.02 15.70
C ILE A 204 6.84 -36.04 15.52
N LYS A 205 6.88 -36.90 14.49
CA LYS A 205 5.91 -38.01 14.36
C LYS A 205 6.06 -39.06 15.46
N LYS A 206 7.30 -39.44 15.83
CA LYS A 206 7.57 -40.35 16.97
C LYS A 206 7.11 -39.75 18.30
N LEU A 207 7.45 -38.48 18.56
CA LEU A 207 7.05 -37.73 19.75
C LEU A 207 5.55 -37.50 19.79
N LYS A 208 4.88 -37.15 18.69
CA LYS A 208 3.41 -37.08 18.63
C LYS A 208 2.76 -38.44 18.89
N LYS A 209 3.34 -39.55 18.39
CA LYS A 209 2.84 -40.89 18.68
C LYS A 209 3.05 -41.29 20.15
N LEU A 210 4.17 -40.86 20.76
CA LEU A 210 4.45 -41.04 22.19
C LEU A 210 3.51 -40.19 23.06
N VAL A 211 3.32 -38.91 22.71
CA VAL A 211 2.38 -37.99 23.37
C VAL A 211 0.95 -38.52 23.25
N LEU A 212 0.50 -38.95 22.07
CA LEU A 212 -0.81 -39.58 21.91
C LEU A 212 -0.94 -40.89 22.71
N SER A 213 0.13 -41.70 22.83
CA SER A 213 0.12 -42.89 23.70
C SER A 213 -0.04 -42.49 25.17
N LEU A 214 0.71 -41.50 25.64
CA LEU A 214 0.65 -40.99 27.00
C LEU A 214 -0.67 -40.28 27.30
N GLU A 215 -1.23 -39.52 26.35
CA GLU A 215 -2.55 -38.91 26.42
C GLU A 215 -3.63 -39.98 26.48
N HIS A 216 -3.54 -41.06 25.71
CA HIS A 216 -4.52 -42.14 25.75
C HIS A 216 -4.39 -43.00 27.01
N GLU A 217 -3.18 -43.18 27.55
CA GLU A 217 -2.93 -43.77 28.88
C GLU A 217 -3.45 -42.87 30.01
N LEU A 218 -3.28 -41.55 29.90
CA LEU A 218 -3.75 -40.57 30.88
C LEU A 218 -5.27 -40.39 30.82
N GLU A 219 -5.87 -40.43 29.63
CA GLU A 219 -7.32 -40.46 29.43
C GLU A 219 -7.93 -41.79 29.91
N ARG A 220 -7.22 -42.92 29.74
CA ARG A 220 -7.61 -44.22 30.31
C ARG A 220 -7.48 -44.22 31.84
N SER A 221 -6.46 -43.58 32.38
CA SER A 221 -6.28 -43.37 33.83
C SER A 221 -7.36 -42.44 34.41
N GLN A 222 -7.70 -41.35 33.71
CA GLN A 222 -8.79 -40.45 34.09
C GLN A 222 -10.17 -41.12 33.96
N ARG A 223 -10.43 -41.95 32.94
CA ARG A 223 -11.65 -42.75 32.83
C ARG A 223 -11.76 -43.78 33.96
N ASN A 224 -10.66 -44.46 34.30
CA ASN A 224 -10.61 -45.38 35.44
C ASN A 224 -10.86 -44.64 36.77
N ALA A 225 -10.26 -43.45 36.96
CA ALA A 225 -10.47 -42.63 38.16
C ALA A 225 -11.92 -42.09 38.25
N ALA A 226 -12.52 -41.68 37.13
CA ALA A 226 -13.90 -41.24 37.06
C ALA A 226 -14.92 -42.38 37.29
N GLN A 227 -14.63 -43.59 36.80
CA GLN A 227 -15.43 -44.79 37.11
C GLN A 227 -15.29 -45.21 38.58
N ALA A 228 -14.11 -45.06 39.19
CA ALA A 228 -13.91 -45.34 40.61
C ALA A 228 -14.66 -44.38 41.55
N ALA A 229 -14.96 -43.15 41.11
CA ALA A 229 -15.56 -42.11 41.93
C ALA A 229 -17.11 -42.13 42.01
N SER A 230 -17.81 -43.00 41.27
CA SER A 230 -19.24 -42.82 40.98
C SER A 230 -20.18 -43.99 41.30
N SER A 231 -19.76 -45.04 42.03
CA SER A 231 -20.72 -46.05 42.53
C SER A 231 -20.33 -46.68 43.88
N ALA A 232 -21.30 -46.75 44.79
CA ALA A 232 -21.10 -46.98 46.21
C ALA A 232 -21.08 -48.47 46.59
N ASN A 233 -19.89 -49.09 46.57
CA ASN A 233 -19.63 -50.38 47.25
C ASN A 233 -18.23 -50.47 47.87
N SER A 234 -17.65 -49.31 48.25
CA SER A 234 -16.24 -49.16 48.63
C SER A 234 -15.80 -50.16 49.71
N SER A 235 -16.49 -50.28 50.85
CA SER A 235 -15.95 -51.06 51.99
C SER A 235 -15.96 -52.59 51.80
N GLN A 236 -16.76 -53.12 50.88
CA GLN A 236 -16.85 -54.56 50.62
C GLN A 236 -15.99 -54.96 49.41
N ARG A 237 -15.98 -54.12 48.37
CA ARG A 237 -15.05 -54.24 47.25
C ARG A 237 -13.60 -53.98 47.66
N GLU A 238 -13.34 -53.13 48.66
CA GLU A 238 -11.98 -52.87 49.18
C GLU A 238 -11.41 -54.06 49.96
N ARG A 239 -12.23 -54.87 50.63
CA ARG A 239 -11.78 -56.14 51.23
C ARG A 239 -11.54 -57.22 50.19
N GLU A 240 -12.45 -57.36 49.22
CA GLU A 240 -12.23 -58.25 48.06
C GLU A 240 -11.03 -57.81 47.22
N LEU A 241 -10.77 -56.50 47.09
CA LEU A 241 -9.58 -55.95 46.42
C LEU A 241 -8.33 -56.02 47.28
N GLU A 242 -8.41 -56.09 48.61
CA GLU A 242 -7.29 -56.38 49.51
C GLU A 242 -6.93 -57.87 49.51
N GLU A 243 -7.90 -58.77 49.39
CA GLU A 243 -7.68 -60.20 49.18
C GLU A 243 -7.17 -60.45 47.75
N LEU A 244 -7.79 -59.85 46.72
CA LEU A 244 -7.28 -59.88 45.36
C LEU A 244 -5.96 -59.10 45.18
N LEU A 245 -5.60 -58.14 46.04
CA LEU A 245 -4.25 -57.56 46.08
C LEU A 245 -3.26 -58.48 46.75
N ARG A 246 -3.65 -59.25 47.79
CA ARG A 246 -2.78 -60.30 48.34
C ARG A 246 -2.59 -61.44 47.34
N GLU A 247 -3.64 -61.86 46.65
CA GLU A 247 -3.57 -62.82 45.55
C GLU A 247 -2.84 -62.25 44.32
N ARG A 248 -2.98 -60.96 43.98
CA ARG A 248 -2.22 -60.31 42.90
C ARG A 248 -0.79 -59.96 43.27
N GLU A 249 -0.47 -59.76 44.54
CA GLU A 249 0.91 -59.66 45.03
C GLU A 249 1.57 -61.03 45.15
N LEU A 250 0.81 -62.09 45.42
CA LEU A 250 1.25 -63.46 45.27
C LEU A 250 1.44 -63.78 43.79
N GLU A 251 0.46 -63.55 42.90
CA GLU A 251 0.61 -63.73 41.45
C GLU A 251 1.66 -62.79 40.82
N LEU A 252 1.91 -61.58 41.35
CA LEU A 252 3.01 -60.72 40.86
C LEU A 252 4.36 -61.13 41.44
N ARG A 253 4.43 -61.68 42.65
CA ARG A 253 5.62 -62.40 43.13
C ARG A 253 5.83 -63.66 42.32
N GLU A 254 4.78 -64.37 41.91
CA GLU A 254 4.80 -65.66 41.22
C GLU A 254 4.88 -65.52 39.69
N LEU A 255 4.57 -64.37 39.12
CA LEU A 255 4.86 -63.96 37.73
C LEU A 255 6.19 -63.23 37.60
N ARG A 256 6.70 -62.62 38.67
CA ARG A 256 8.13 -62.26 38.76
C ARG A 256 8.99 -63.49 39.05
N ARG A 257 8.49 -64.46 39.84
CA ARG A 257 9.07 -65.81 39.95
C ARG A 257 9.02 -66.47 38.59
N ARG A 258 7.87 -66.67 37.94
CA ARG A 258 7.73 -67.19 36.56
C ARG A 258 8.28 -66.32 35.42
N LYS A 259 8.91 -65.17 35.66
CA LYS A 259 9.71 -64.44 34.65
C LYS A 259 11.20 -64.38 34.98
N ALA A 260 11.58 -64.47 36.25
CA ALA A 260 12.90 -64.89 36.65
C ALA A 260 13.05 -66.37 36.26
N GLU A 261 12.29 -67.28 36.86
CA GLU A 261 12.13 -68.68 36.45
C GLU A 261 11.81 -68.86 34.97
N LYS A 262 11.20 -67.97 34.15
CA LYS A 262 11.18 -68.24 32.67
C LYS A 262 12.36 -67.68 31.87
N ALA A 263 13.07 -66.68 32.38
CA ALA A 263 14.37 -66.32 31.80
C ALA A 263 15.43 -67.33 32.24
N ASP A 264 15.40 -67.74 33.50
CA ASP A 264 16.19 -68.80 34.11
C ASP A 264 15.68 -70.19 33.73
N ASP A 265 14.46 -70.44 33.25
CA ASP A 265 13.99 -71.73 32.68
C ASP A 265 14.21 -71.74 31.17
N ASP A 266 14.30 -70.63 30.43
CA ASP A 266 14.80 -70.69 29.05
C ASP A 266 16.33 -70.82 29.07
N ASP A 267 17.04 -70.16 30.00
CA ASP A 267 18.49 -70.33 30.22
C ASP A 267 18.83 -71.61 31.02
N MET A 268 17.93 -72.15 31.86
CA MET A 268 18.01 -73.52 32.40
C MET A 268 17.52 -74.55 31.41
N PHE A 269 16.54 -74.34 30.54
CA PHE A 269 16.19 -75.36 29.52
C PHE A 269 17.26 -75.42 28.43
N VAL A 270 17.94 -74.30 28.14
CA VAL A 270 19.20 -74.32 27.38
C VAL A 270 20.33 -74.94 28.19
N ARG A 271 20.55 -74.60 29.49
CA ARG A 271 21.56 -75.28 30.32
C ARG A 271 21.23 -76.72 30.69
N GLU A 272 19.99 -77.17 30.64
CA GLU A 272 19.49 -78.53 30.94
C GLU A 272 19.33 -79.32 29.64
N ALA A 273 19.23 -78.67 28.48
CA ALA A 273 19.50 -79.30 27.19
C ALA A 273 21.01 -79.38 26.89
N GLU A 274 21.82 -78.43 27.36
CA GLU A 274 23.29 -78.55 27.34
C GLU A 274 23.82 -79.44 28.46
N SER A 275 23.18 -79.47 29.64
CA SER A 275 23.50 -80.42 30.71
C SER A 275 22.93 -81.78 30.36
N ARG A 276 21.74 -81.93 29.74
CA ARG A 276 21.35 -83.21 29.14
C ARG A 276 22.19 -83.59 27.94
N ASN A 277 22.72 -82.68 27.12
CA ASN A 277 23.64 -83.10 26.07
C ASN A 277 25.02 -83.45 26.63
N ARG A 278 25.53 -82.75 27.66
CA ARG A 278 26.75 -83.18 28.37
C ARG A 278 26.52 -84.43 29.20
N GLU A 279 25.38 -84.61 29.84
CA GLU A 279 24.99 -85.81 30.58
C GLU A 279 24.67 -86.93 29.60
N LEU A 280 24.17 -86.70 28.38
CA LEU A 280 24.02 -87.75 27.35
C LEU A 280 25.34 -88.03 26.62
N GLU A 281 26.29 -87.08 26.56
CA GLU A 281 27.66 -87.32 26.08
C GLU A 281 28.50 -88.04 27.15
N GLU A 282 28.39 -87.63 28.42
CA GLU A 282 28.98 -88.29 29.59
C GLU A 282 28.25 -89.60 29.91
N GLU A 283 26.95 -89.76 29.66
CA GLU A 283 26.26 -91.06 29.70
C GLU A 283 26.58 -91.87 28.46
N LEU A 284 26.87 -91.29 27.29
CA LEU A 284 27.40 -92.08 26.16
C LEU A 284 28.84 -92.54 26.42
N ASP A 285 29.66 -91.74 27.10
CA ASP A 285 31.03 -92.13 27.47
C ASP A 285 31.07 -92.99 28.74
N ASN A 286 30.15 -92.81 29.69
CA ASN A 286 29.95 -93.70 30.84
C ASN A 286 29.17 -94.95 30.46
N VAL A 287 28.33 -94.98 29.42
CA VAL A 287 27.73 -96.22 28.88
C VAL A 287 28.71 -96.93 27.95
N LYS A 288 29.62 -96.24 27.25
CA LYS A 288 30.81 -96.89 26.68
C LYS A 288 31.67 -97.50 27.79
N GLY A 289 32.01 -96.73 28.82
CA GLY A 289 32.77 -97.19 29.98
C GLY A 289 32.10 -98.33 30.74
N LEU A 290 30.79 -98.26 30.99
CA LEU A 290 30.01 -99.32 31.63
C LEU A 290 29.69 -100.47 30.69
N LEU A 291 29.78 -100.34 29.36
CA LEU A 291 29.72 -101.48 28.44
C LEU A 291 31.08 -102.17 28.35
N GLU A 292 32.19 -101.44 28.45
CA GLU A 292 33.53 -102.02 28.61
C GLU A 292 33.65 -102.71 29.99
N GLU A 293 33.27 -102.04 31.08
CA GLU A 293 33.27 -102.61 32.43
C GLU A 293 32.21 -103.71 32.62
N ASN A 294 31.01 -103.66 32.04
CA ASN A 294 30.09 -104.81 32.10
C ASN A 294 30.54 -105.97 31.20
N MET A 295 31.28 -105.74 30.12
CA MET A 295 31.91 -106.85 29.40
C MET A 295 32.96 -107.55 30.27
N ASP A 296 33.73 -106.80 31.05
CA ASP A 296 34.72 -107.34 31.98
C ASP A 296 34.07 -107.95 33.25
N GLU A 297 33.00 -107.36 33.78
CA GLU A 297 32.35 -107.76 35.05
C GLU A 297 31.27 -108.85 34.84
N ILE A 298 30.58 -108.93 33.69
CA ILE A 298 29.79 -110.11 33.32
C ILE A 298 30.70 -111.33 33.11
N THR A 299 31.91 -111.11 32.59
CA THR A 299 32.96 -112.15 32.50
C THR A 299 33.47 -112.58 33.89
N ARG A 300 33.17 -111.83 34.95
CA ARG A 300 33.62 -112.08 36.34
C ARG A 300 32.53 -112.54 37.31
N LEU A 301 31.31 -112.06 37.17
CA LEU A 301 30.20 -112.33 38.11
C LEU A 301 29.39 -113.59 37.76
N GLN A 302 29.55 -114.13 36.54
CA GLN A 302 29.18 -115.53 36.27
C GLN A 302 29.96 -116.53 37.14
N GLU A 303 31.08 -116.12 37.75
CA GLU A 303 31.94 -116.95 38.60
C GLU A 303 31.59 -116.93 40.11
N LEU A 304 30.67 -116.04 40.56
CA LEU A 304 30.46 -115.81 42.01
C LEU A 304 29.01 -115.95 42.53
N LEU A 305 27.98 -116.07 41.67
CA LEU A 305 26.58 -116.24 42.10
C LEU A 305 26.24 -117.67 42.57
N GLU A 306 27.09 -118.27 43.41
CA GLU A 306 26.94 -119.67 43.85
C GLU A 306 26.58 -119.86 45.35
N ARG A 307 26.49 -118.79 46.19
CA ARG A 307 26.38 -118.95 47.67
C ARG A 307 25.56 -117.91 48.52
N ARG A 308 24.34 -118.31 48.95
CA ARG A 308 23.87 -118.46 50.37
C ARG A 308 23.49 -117.23 51.29
N GLY A 309 22.62 -117.44 52.31
CA GLY A 309 22.28 -116.49 53.44
C GLY A 309 21.70 -117.13 54.75
N GLY A 310 21.36 -116.35 55.84
CA GLY A 310 20.58 -116.76 57.07
C GLY A 310 20.72 -115.98 58.46
N ASP A 311 19.67 -116.04 59.35
CA ASP A 311 19.54 -116.08 60.89
C ASP A 311 19.46 -114.92 62.00
N ALA A 312 18.36 -114.93 62.84
CA ALA A 312 18.07 -115.05 64.36
C ALA A 312 18.37 -114.13 65.66
N ASN A 313 17.44 -114.15 66.69
CA ASN A 313 17.42 -114.12 68.25
C ASN A 313 18.00 -113.02 69.28
N ALA A 314 17.80 -112.99 70.66
CA ALA A 314 16.64 -113.02 71.67
C ALA A 314 16.92 -112.95 73.28
N SER A 315 16.04 -112.34 74.15
CA SER A 315 15.69 -112.57 75.65
C SER A 315 16.46 -112.02 76.97
N GLY A 316 15.83 -112.03 78.21
CA GLY A 316 16.48 -111.98 79.60
C GLY A 316 15.73 -111.53 80.95
N SER A 317 15.93 -112.16 82.16
CA SER A 317 15.47 -111.73 83.56
C SER A 317 15.95 -112.59 84.82
N GLY A 318 15.99 -112.05 86.09
CA GLY A 318 15.67 -112.76 87.38
C GLY A 318 16.74 -113.07 88.50
N SER A 319 16.35 -113.11 89.81
CA SER A 319 16.92 -113.95 90.93
C SER A 319 16.23 -113.77 92.34
N ARG A 320 16.83 -114.27 93.45
CA ARG A 320 16.17 -115.13 94.48
C ARG A 320 17.07 -115.51 95.73
N SER A 321 16.50 -116.17 96.77
CA SER A 321 17.15 -117.19 97.67
C SER A 321 17.80 -116.86 99.05
N ALA A 322 17.09 -116.25 100.02
CA ALA A 322 17.50 -116.18 101.45
C ALA A 322 16.63 -117.04 102.41
N LEU A 323 16.12 -118.19 101.93
CA LEU A 323 14.98 -118.90 102.52
C LEU A 323 15.31 -120.04 103.51
N GLN A 324 16.58 -120.45 103.64
CA GLN A 324 16.89 -121.80 104.12
C GLN A 324 17.09 -121.95 105.64
N ALA A 325 17.48 -120.90 106.36
CA ALA A 325 17.59 -120.93 107.83
C ALA A 325 16.23 -120.77 108.56
N ARG A 326 15.15 -120.47 107.82
CA ARG A 326 13.78 -120.40 108.36
C ARG A 326 13.18 -121.81 108.57
N VAL A 327 13.85 -122.88 108.14
CA VAL A 327 13.26 -124.22 107.97
C VAL A 327 13.16 -125.00 109.28
N GLU A 328 14.21 -125.13 110.10
CA GLU A 328 14.16 -126.00 111.31
C GLU A 328 13.19 -125.51 112.39
N GLN A 329 13.06 -124.19 112.62
CA GLN A 329 12.05 -123.68 113.56
C GLN A 329 10.63 -123.88 113.03
N LEU A 330 10.43 -123.87 111.70
CA LEU A 330 9.17 -124.27 111.09
C LEU A 330 8.89 -125.77 111.25
N GLU A 331 9.88 -126.64 111.50
CA GLU A 331 9.64 -128.10 111.61
C GLU A 331 8.98 -128.52 112.93
N SER A 332 9.34 -127.90 114.06
CA SER A 332 8.67 -128.16 115.35
C SER A 332 7.27 -127.53 115.40
N GLU A 333 7.09 -126.32 114.88
CA GLU A 333 5.75 -125.72 114.73
C GLU A 333 4.89 -126.54 113.74
N ASN A 334 5.51 -127.18 112.74
CA ASN A 334 4.84 -128.12 111.85
C ASN A 334 4.36 -129.40 112.55
N ALA A 335 4.92 -129.83 113.69
CA ALA A 335 4.47 -131.07 114.35
C ALA A 335 3.09 -130.87 115.02
N ASP A 336 2.99 -129.89 115.91
CA ASP A 336 1.74 -129.56 116.61
C ASP A 336 0.67 -128.99 115.68
N LEU A 337 1.07 -128.32 114.58
CA LEU A 337 0.16 -127.95 113.51
C LEU A 337 -0.30 -129.16 112.69
N LYS A 338 0.52 -130.19 112.47
CA LYS A 338 0.11 -131.40 111.73
C LYS A 338 -0.88 -132.27 112.50
N GLU A 339 -0.78 -132.38 113.82
CA GLU A 339 -1.77 -133.16 114.60
C GLU A 339 -3.13 -132.44 114.66
N LYS A 340 -3.12 -131.11 114.86
CA LYS A 340 -4.35 -130.30 114.80
C LYS A 340 -4.89 -130.08 113.38
N LEU A 341 -4.05 -130.20 112.36
CA LEU A 341 -4.49 -130.35 110.98
C LEU A 341 -5.14 -131.71 110.80
N ALA A 342 -4.50 -132.83 111.18
CA ALA A 342 -5.06 -134.17 111.04
C ALA A 342 -6.47 -134.32 111.68
N GLU A 343 -6.68 -133.87 112.92
CA GLU A 343 -8.01 -133.91 113.55
C GLU A 343 -9.05 -133.00 112.88
N ARG A 344 -8.61 -131.90 112.24
CA ARG A 344 -9.51 -131.06 111.43
C ARG A 344 -9.71 -131.59 110.02
N ASP A 345 -8.70 -132.25 109.45
CA ASP A 345 -8.70 -132.83 108.12
C ASP A 345 -9.60 -134.06 108.11
N ASP A 346 -9.61 -134.90 109.15
CA ASP A 346 -10.58 -136.00 109.30
C ASP A 346 -12.04 -135.49 109.41
N LEU A 347 -12.27 -134.37 110.11
CA LEU A 347 -13.59 -133.72 110.18
C LEU A 347 -13.96 -133.04 108.85
N ILE A 348 -12.97 -132.55 108.10
CA ILE A 348 -13.16 -132.01 106.75
C ILE A 348 -13.48 -133.14 105.78
N ASN A 349 -12.79 -134.28 105.85
CA ASN A 349 -13.01 -135.44 104.98
C ASN A 349 -14.46 -135.94 105.13
N GLN A 350 -14.98 -136.10 106.35
CA GLN A 350 -16.38 -136.50 106.57
C GLN A 350 -17.39 -135.48 106.00
N LEU A 351 -17.12 -134.18 106.13
CA LEU A 351 -17.97 -133.12 105.53
C LEU A 351 -17.72 -132.92 104.02
N GLN A 352 -16.67 -133.53 103.46
CA GLN A 352 -16.38 -133.55 102.04
C GLN A 352 -17.05 -134.74 101.38
N ASP A 353 -16.97 -135.94 101.97
CA ASP A 353 -17.68 -137.14 101.51
C ASP A 353 -19.21 -136.88 101.46
N ASP A 354 -19.81 -136.37 102.54
CA ASP A 354 -21.23 -135.99 102.59
C ASP A 354 -21.62 -134.89 101.57
N ARG A 355 -20.65 -134.05 101.16
CA ARG A 355 -20.87 -132.97 100.18
C ARG A 355 -20.68 -133.45 98.75
N ASP A 356 -19.71 -134.32 98.52
CA ASP A 356 -19.36 -134.84 97.20
C ASP A 356 -20.44 -135.81 96.70
N ASP A 357 -20.96 -136.69 97.57
CA ASP A 357 -22.15 -137.52 97.29
C ASP A 357 -23.39 -136.69 96.90
N LEU A 358 -23.60 -135.54 97.55
CA LEU A 358 -24.71 -134.62 97.23
C LEU A 358 -24.47 -133.84 95.93
N THR A 359 -23.23 -133.50 95.58
CA THR A 359 -22.92 -132.84 94.29
C THR A 359 -23.00 -133.80 93.12
N ASP A 360 -22.60 -135.06 93.26
CA ASP A 360 -22.67 -136.04 92.17
C ASP A 360 -24.12 -136.34 91.77
N ALA A 361 -25.03 -136.40 92.75
CA ALA A 361 -26.47 -136.48 92.49
C ALA A 361 -27.04 -135.25 91.74
N LEU A 362 -26.44 -134.06 91.94
CA LEU A 362 -26.81 -132.83 91.22
C LEU A 362 -26.22 -132.80 89.80
N ASN A 363 -24.97 -133.23 89.65
CA ASN A 363 -24.25 -133.28 88.38
C ASN A 363 -24.90 -134.28 87.41
N GLU A 364 -25.37 -135.45 87.89
CA GLU A 364 -26.07 -136.43 87.04
C GLU A 364 -27.40 -135.88 86.49
N LEU A 365 -28.10 -135.05 87.27
CA LEU A 365 -29.33 -134.38 86.83
C LEU A 365 -29.06 -133.26 85.80
N GLN A 366 -27.92 -132.57 85.88
CA GLN A 366 -27.54 -131.54 84.91
C GLN A 366 -27.08 -132.11 83.57
N LEU A 367 -26.22 -133.15 83.55
CA LEU A 367 -25.76 -133.74 82.28
C LEU A 367 -26.92 -134.28 81.42
N ARG A 368 -27.96 -134.85 82.04
CA ARG A 368 -29.14 -135.35 81.32
C ARG A 368 -29.98 -134.24 80.66
N LEU A 369 -29.84 -132.98 81.10
CA LEU A 369 -30.51 -131.83 80.49
C LEU A 369 -29.73 -131.25 79.30
N GLU A 370 -28.40 -131.12 79.42
CA GLU A 370 -27.56 -130.58 78.34
C GLU A 370 -27.52 -131.51 77.11
N ASP A 371 -27.45 -132.83 77.31
CA ASP A 371 -27.37 -133.79 76.20
C ASP A 371 -28.66 -133.80 75.34
N LEU A 372 -29.80 -133.40 75.92
CA LEU A 372 -31.08 -133.18 75.22
C LEU A 372 -31.21 -131.80 74.53
N GLN A 373 -30.29 -130.86 74.79
CA GLN A 373 -30.23 -129.57 74.10
C GLN A 373 -29.26 -129.61 72.91
N GLN A 374 -28.04 -130.15 73.07
CA GLN A 374 -27.03 -130.13 71.99
C GLN A 374 -27.48 -130.91 70.74
N ARG A 375 -28.10 -132.09 70.92
CA ARG A 375 -28.64 -132.90 69.79
C ARG A 375 -29.65 -132.14 68.93
N ARG A 376 -30.41 -131.20 69.53
CA ARG A 376 -31.42 -130.41 68.82
C ARG A 376 -30.84 -129.26 68.01
N GLN A 377 -29.63 -128.79 68.36
CA GLN A 377 -28.98 -127.69 67.64
C GLN A 377 -28.21 -128.19 66.41
N HIS A 378 -27.58 -129.36 66.49
CA HIS A 378 -26.73 -129.86 65.39
C HIS A 378 -27.54 -130.13 64.10
N GLU A 379 -28.71 -130.77 64.20
CA GLU A 379 -29.60 -131.02 63.06
C GLU A 379 -30.10 -129.73 62.36
N SER A 380 -30.04 -128.58 63.02
CA SER A 380 -30.49 -127.31 62.42
C SER A 380 -29.45 -126.70 61.48
N LEU A 381 -28.16 -126.99 61.67
CA LEU A 381 -27.08 -126.31 60.95
C LEU A 381 -26.84 -126.91 59.56
N GLU A 382 -26.77 -128.23 59.44
CA GLU A 382 -26.49 -128.92 58.17
C GLU A 382 -27.51 -128.59 57.06
N ARG A 383 -28.79 -128.37 57.43
CA ARG A 383 -29.85 -128.03 56.46
C ARG A 383 -29.72 -126.64 55.83
N SER A 384 -28.88 -125.76 56.38
CA SER A 384 -28.69 -124.39 55.88
C SER A 384 -27.61 -124.29 54.79
N GLN A 385 -26.52 -125.04 54.91
CA GLN A 385 -25.33 -124.85 54.06
C GLN A 385 -25.55 -125.33 52.61
N SER A 386 -26.28 -126.43 52.42
CA SER A 386 -26.53 -127.00 51.08
C SER A 386 -27.40 -126.14 50.15
N ARG A 387 -27.99 -125.05 50.64
CA ARG A 387 -28.84 -124.14 49.84
C ARG A 387 -28.09 -122.96 49.22
N ALA A 388 -26.91 -122.61 49.72
CA ALA A 388 -26.20 -121.39 49.30
C ALA A 388 -25.43 -121.54 47.98
N ALA A 389 -24.86 -122.73 47.71
CA ALA A 389 -23.92 -122.92 46.60
C ALA A 389 -24.55 -122.85 45.19
N LEU A 390 -25.85 -123.09 45.05
CA LEU A 390 -26.49 -123.28 43.73
C LEU A 390 -26.85 -121.96 43.02
N LEU A 391 -26.91 -120.84 43.74
CA LEU A 391 -27.28 -119.54 43.17
C LEU A 391 -26.13 -118.87 42.40
N SER A 392 -24.89 -119.05 42.86
CA SER A 392 -23.72 -118.34 42.32
C SER A 392 -23.36 -118.70 40.87
N GLU A 393 -23.72 -119.89 40.38
CA GLU A 393 -23.37 -120.33 39.02
C GLU A 393 -24.30 -119.76 37.93
N GLN A 394 -25.41 -119.12 38.31
CA GLN A 394 -26.38 -118.55 37.36
C GLN A 394 -26.01 -117.12 36.94
N GLU A 395 -25.45 -116.33 37.85
CA GLU A 395 -25.19 -114.90 37.66
C GLU A 395 -24.10 -114.63 36.59
N GLU A 396 -23.01 -115.41 36.58
CA GLU A 396 -21.87 -115.23 35.64
C GLU A 396 -22.22 -115.38 34.14
N ARG A 397 -23.37 -116.00 33.82
CA ARG A 397 -23.76 -116.25 32.42
C ARG A 397 -24.52 -115.10 31.79
N GLU A 398 -25.23 -114.30 32.58
CA GLU A 398 -26.07 -113.22 32.06
C GLU A 398 -25.22 -112.04 31.57
N GLU A 399 -24.11 -111.74 32.26
CA GLU A 399 -23.21 -110.61 31.95
C GLU A 399 -22.60 -110.68 30.54
N LEU A 400 -22.17 -111.88 30.08
CA LEU A 400 -21.52 -112.06 28.78
C LEU A 400 -22.47 -111.89 27.58
N GLU A 401 -23.77 -112.12 27.76
CA GLU A 401 -24.75 -111.91 26.68
C GLU A 401 -25.08 -110.42 26.48
N GLU A 402 -24.95 -109.60 27.54
CA GLU A 402 -25.14 -108.15 27.46
C GLU A 402 -24.02 -107.45 26.67
N GLU A 403 -22.74 -107.80 26.91
CA GLU A 403 -21.59 -107.19 26.21
C GLU A 403 -21.66 -107.38 24.69
N LEU A 404 -22.10 -108.55 24.23
CA LEU A 404 -22.20 -108.89 22.80
C LEU A 404 -23.21 -107.98 22.06
N ASN A 405 -24.28 -107.58 22.73
CA ASN A 405 -25.31 -106.72 22.13
C ASN A 405 -24.82 -105.27 22.03
N GLN A 406 -24.15 -104.74 23.06
CA GLN A 406 -23.61 -103.37 23.08
C GLN A 406 -22.65 -103.09 21.90
N LEU A 407 -21.82 -104.07 21.52
CA LEU A 407 -20.91 -103.94 20.38
C LEU A 407 -21.63 -103.84 19.02
N ARG A 408 -22.79 -104.49 18.87
CA ARG A 408 -23.57 -104.46 17.61
C ARG A 408 -24.22 -103.10 17.40
N ASP A 409 -24.82 -102.53 18.44
CA ASP A 409 -25.44 -101.21 18.39
C ASP A 409 -24.43 -100.11 18.06
N ARG A 410 -23.20 -100.23 18.62
CA ARG A 410 -22.11 -99.29 18.35
C ARG A 410 -21.64 -99.30 16.90
N VAL A 411 -21.62 -100.46 16.24
CA VAL A 411 -21.29 -100.57 14.80
C VAL A 411 -22.39 -99.93 13.93
N ALA A 412 -23.66 -100.15 14.28
CA ALA A 412 -24.78 -99.54 13.55
C ALA A 412 -24.77 -98.01 13.64
N ALA A 413 -24.48 -97.45 14.81
CA ALA A 413 -24.40 -96.00 15.02
C ALA A 413 -23.33 -95.33 14.13
N LEU A 414 -22.13 -95.90 14.06
CA LEU A 414 -21.03 -95.35 13.25
C LEU A 414 -21.30 -95.36 11.74
N MET A 415 -22.04 -96.36 11.24
CA MET A 415 -22.44 -96.40 9.83
C MET A 415 -23.42 -95.28 9.47
N ILE A 416 -24.40 -94.99 10.34
CA ILE A 416 -25.36 -93.90 10.14
C ILE A 416 -24.65 -92.54 10.19
N GLU A 417 -23.71 -92.36 11.13
CA GLU A 417 -22.92 -91.12 11.22
C GLU A 417 -22.09 -90.89 9.96
N MET A 418 -21.44 -91.94 9.42
CA MET A 418 -20.67 -91.85 8.17
C MET A 418 -21.54 -91.40 6.99
N GLN A 419 -22.70 -92.01 6.77
CA GLN A 419 -23.62 -91.60 5.70
C GLN A 419 -24.11 -90.15 5.88
N SER A 420 -24.40 -89.73 7.11
CA SER A 420 -24.80 -88.34 7.38
C SER A 420 -23.71 -87.31 7.00
N LYS A 421 -22.43 -87.70 7.13
CA LYS A 421 -21.29 -86.86 6.73
C LYS A 421 -21.06 -86.87 5.22
N GLU A 422 -21.35 -87.98 4.53
CA GLU A 422 -21.33 -88.04 3.08
C GLU A 422 -22.40 -87.11 2.47
N ASP A 423 -23.64 -87.18 2.97
CA ASP A 423 -24.75 -86.29 2.57
C ASP A 423 -24.43 -84.80 2.84
N GLU A 424 -23.84 -84.48 4.00
CA GLU A 424 -23.41 -83.12 4.33
C GLU A 424 -22.34 -82.60 3.35
N LEU A 425 -21.39 -83.44 2.94
CA LEU A 425 -20.34 -83.09 1.98
C LEU A 425 -20.90 -82.85 0.57
N GLU A 426 -21.86 -83.65 0.11
CA GLU A 426 -22.53 -83.41 -1.18
C GLU A 426 -23.32 -82.09 -1.16
N ARG A 427 -24.05 -81.82 -0.07
CA ARG A 427 -24.78 -80.55 0.11
C ARG A 427 -23.83 -79.34 0.10
N VAL A 428 -22.66 -79.44 0.71
CA VAL A 428 -21.66 -78.35 0.72
C VAL A 428 -21.02 -78.17 -0.66
N LYS A 429 -20.72 -79.25 -1.40
CA LYS A 429 -20.22 -79.16 -2.78
C LYS A 429 -21.21 -78.43 -3.69
N GLY A 430 -22.49 -78.78 -3.64
CA GLY A 430 -23.53 -78.09 -4.41
C GLY A 430 -23.65 -76.60 -4.07
N GLN A 431 -23.44 -76.22 -2.80
CA GLN A 431 -23.40 -74.80 -2.42
C GLN A 431 -22.18 -74.06 -2.97
N ILE A 432 -21.01 -74.71 -3.03
CA ILE A 432 -19.79 -74.13 -3.62
C ILE A 432 -19.98 -73.91 -5.12
N GLU A 433 -20.62 -74.85 -5.82
CA GLU A 433 -20.90 -74.73 -7.27
C GLU A 433 -21.84 -73.56 -7.58
N VAL A 434 -22.92 -73.38 -6.80
CA VAL A 434 -23.84 -72.24 -6.95
C VAL A 434 -23.12 -70.91 -6.69
N LEU A 435 -22.37 -70.79 -5.60
CA LEU A 435 -21.60 -69.58 -5.29
C LEU A 435 -20.54 -69.26 -6.36
N HIS A 436 -19.96 -70.29 -7.00
CA HIS A 436 -19.00 -70.10 -8.08
C HIS A 436 -19.63 -69.51 -9.35
N GLU A 437 -20.83 -69.98 -9.72
CA GLU A 437 -21.55 -69.43 -10.88
C GLU A 437 -22.12 -68.04 -10.59
N GLU A 438 -22.58 -67.77 -9.36
CA GLU A 438 -22.95 -66.41 -8.91
C GLU A 438 -21.74 -65.44 -8.97
N HIS A 439 -20.57 -65.84 -8.45
CA HIS A 439 -19.35 -65.05 -8.54
C HIS A 439 -18.93 -64.77 -9.99
N LYS A 440 -19.09 -65.76 -10.88
CA LYS A 440 -18.77 -65.60 -12.30
C LYS A 440 -19.71 -64.62 -13.00
N GLN A 441 -21.01 -64.66 -12.71
CA GLN A 441 -21.98 -63.67 -13.20
C GLN A 441 -21.62 -62.25 -12.74
N ILE A 442 -21.27 -62.06 -11.47
CA ILE A 442 -20.82 -60.76 -10.93
C ILE A 442 -19.55 -60.27 -11.66
N VAL A 443 -18.59 -61.15 -11.96
CA VAL A 443 -17.39 -60.78 -12.72
C VAL A 443 -17.73 -60.39 -14.15
N ASP A 444 -18.58 -61.15 -14.84
CA ASP A 444 -19.04 -60.83 -16.20
C ASP A 444 -19.81 -59.49 -16.24
N GLU A 445 -20.63 -59.18 -15.23
CA GLU A 445 -21.32 -57.89 -15.08
C GLU A 445 -20.32 -56.74 -14.90
N VAL A 446 -19.40 -56.84 -13.94
CA VAL A 446 -18.38 -55.81 -13.68
C VAL A 446 -17.46 -55.60 -14.89
N GLU A 447 -17.08 -56.66 -15.61
CA GLU A 447 -16.31 -56.53 -16.85
C GLU A 447 -17.08 -55.77 -17.95
N ASN A 448 -18.40 -55.96 -18.05
CA ASN A 448 -19.23 -55.25 -19.02
C ASN A 448 -19.43 -53.78 -18.64
N GLU A 449 -19.62 -53.48 -17.35
CA GLU A 449 -19.67 -52.11 -16.82
C GLU A 449 -18.36 -51.37 -17.10
N TRP A 450 -17.21 -51.99 -16.77
CA TRP A 450 -15.88 -51.42 -17.06
C TRP A 450 -15.62 -51.21 -18.55
N ARG A 451 -16.12 -52.09 -19.43
CA ARG A 451 -16.05 -51.88 -20.89
C ARG A 451 -16.86 -50.65 -21.30
N GLY A 452 -18.08 -50.50 -20.76
CA GLY A 452 -18.93 -49.33 -20.99
C GLY A 452 -18.27 -48.03 -20.54
N GLU A 453 -17.76 -47.96 -19.31
CA GLU A 453 -17.04 -46.79 -18.79
C GLU A 453 -15.80 -46.44 -19.63
N VAL A 454 -15.05 -47.44 -20.10
CA VAL A 454 -13.89 -47.23 -20.98
C VAL A 454 -14.30 -46.74 -22.37
N GLU A 455 -15.44 -47.18 -22.90
CA GLU A 455 -15.97 -46.68 -24.18
C GLU A 455 -16.52 -45.25 -24.05
N GLU A 456 -17.23 -44.92 -22.96
CA GLU A 456 -17.66 -43.55 -22.66
C GLU A 456 -16.46 -42.60 -22.45
N ALA A 457 -15.45 -43.02 -21.69
CA ALA A 457 -14.21 -42.26 -21.50
C ALA A 457 -13.43 -42.04 -22.81
N ARG A 458 -13.49 -43.00 -23.75
CA ARG A 458 -12.95 -42.83 -25.11
C ARG A 458 -13.76 -41.84 -25.92
N GLY A 459 -15.10 -41.90 -25.86
CA GLY A 459 -15.98 -40.92 -26.49
C GLY A 459 -15.70 -39.50 -26.01
N GLN A 460 -15.62 -39.30 -24.70
CA GLN A 460 -15.24 -38.01 -24.10
C GLN A 460 -13.84 -37.56 -24.52
N ALA A 461 -12.87 -38.48 -24.63
CA ALA A 461 -11.52 -38.17 -25.10
C ALA A 461 -11.47 -37.79 -26.59
N ASP A 462 -12.36 -38.32 -27.42
CA ASP A 462 -12.49 -37.95 -28.84
C ASP A 462 -13.22 -36.61 -29.00
N GLU A 463 -14.31 -36.36 -28.25
CA GLU A 463 -14.96 -35.05 -28.17
C GLU A 463 -13.97 -33.95 -27.73
N LEU A 464 -13.12 -34.23 -26.74
CA LEU A 464 -12.08 -33.30 -26.31
C LEU A 464 -11.01 -33.06 -27.39
N LYS A 465 -10.69 -34.03 -28.25
CA LYS A 465 -9.79 -33.83 -29.41
C LYS A 465 -10.42 -32.94 -30.46
N ASP A 466 -11.71 -33.13 -30.77
CA ASP A 466 -12.43 -32.29 -31.73
C ASP A 466 -12.54 -30.84 -31.21
N VAL A 467 -12.87 -30.66 -29.93
CA VAL A 467 -12.87 -29.34 -29.26
C VAL A 467 -11.48 -28.71 -29.28
N LEU A 468 -10.40 -29.48 -29.05
CA LEU A 468 -9.02 -28.98 -29.17
C LEU A 468 -8.69 -28.58 -30.61
N ALA A 469 -9.09 -29.36 -31.61
CA ALA A 469 -8.87 -29.04 -33.02
C ALA A 469 -9.62 -27.77 -33.45
N GLU A 470 -10.85 -27.55 -32.97
CA GLU A 470 -11.55 -26.28 -33.15
C GLU A 470 -10.81 -25.10 -32.50
N ARG A 471 -10.34 -25.25 -31.25
CA ARG A 471 -9.60 -24.19 -30.56
C ARG A 471 -8.24 -23.92 -31.24
N ASP A 472 -7.59 -24.93 -31.79
CA ASP A 472 -6.35 -24.79 -32.57
C ASP A 472 -6.61 -24.06 -33.89
N GLN A 473 -7.73 -24.35 -34.58
CA GLN A 473 -8.14 -23.59 -35.77
C GLN A 473 -8.49 -22.14 -35.43
N GLU A 474 -9.24 -21.89 -34.35
CA GLU A 474 -9.52 -20.54 -33.87
C GLU A 474 -8.22 -19.80 -33.48
N CYS A 475 -7.25 -20.49 -32.88
CA CYS A 475 -5.95 -19.93 -32.58
C CYS A 475 -5.15 -19.60 -33.85
N GLN A 476 -5.25 -20.41 -34.92
CA GLN A 476 -4.66 -20.11 -36.22
C GLN A 476 -5.34 -18.90 -36.88
N ASP A 477 -6.67 -18.85 -36.89
CA ASP A 477 -7.46 -17.73 -37.41
C ASP A 477 -7.20 -16.41 -36.65
N LEU A 478 -7.02 -16.49 -35.32
CA LEU A 478 -6.66 -15.34 -34.49
C LEU A 478 -5.22 -14.90 -34.74
N ARG A 479 -4.27 -15.84 -34.93
CA ARG A 479 -2.89 -15.50 -35.33
C ARG A 479 -2.86 -14.82 -36.71
N ALA A 480 -3.61 -15.32 -37.68
CA ALA A 480 -3.74 -14.70 -39.00
C ALA A 480 -4.28 -13.27 -38.91
N LYS A 481 -5.34 -13.04 -38.12
CA LYS A 481 -5.88 -11.69 -37.86
C LYS A 481 -4.86 -10.78 -37.14
N VAL A 482 -4.05 -11.32 -36.22
CA VAL A 482 -2.98 -10.56 -35.59
C VAL A 482 -1.91 -10.18 -36.62
N THR A 483 -1.48 -11.09 -37.50
CA THR A 483 -0.51 -10.75 -38.56
C THR A 483 -1.08 -9.76 -39.58
N ASP A 484 -2.38 -9.81 -39.88
CA ASP A 484 -3.05 -8.81 -40.73
C ASP A 484 -3.07 -7.43 -40.04
N PHE A 485 -3.39 -7.36 -38.74
CA PHE A 485 -3.35 -6.11 -37.98
C PHE A 485 -1.92 -5.57 -37.76
N GLU A 486 -0.92 -6.45 -37.63
CA GLU A 486 0.49 -6.07 -37.61
C GLU A 486 0.91 -5.48 -38.96
N ALA A 487 0.53 -6.10 -40.09
CA ALA A 487 0.77 -5.56 -41.42
C ALA A 487 0.02 -4.24 -41.70
N GLU A 488 -1.21 -4.08 -41.20
CA GLU A 488 -1.94 -2.80 -41.24
C GLU A 488 -1.24 -1.73 -40.37
N ALA A 489 -0.74 -2.10 -39.19
CA ALA A 489 0.00 -1.20 -38.32
C ALA A 489 1.32 -0.77 -38.97
N ASP A 490 2.11 -1.70 -39.52
CA ASP A 490 3.36 -1.42 -40.25
C ASP A 490 3.09 -0.52 -41.48
N ALA A 491 2.02 -0.79 -42.23
CA ALA A 491 1.62 0.05 -43.37
C ALA A 491 1.08 1.43 -42.95
N MET A 492 0.68 1.63 -41.69
CA MET A 492 0.36 2.93 -41.12
C MET A 492 1.62 3.61 -40.56
N HIS A 493 2.53 2.87 -39.94
CA HIS A 493 3.84 3.35 -39.49
C HIS A 493 4.66 3.88 -40.67
N ALA A 494 4.77 3.14 -41.77
CA ALA A 494 5.43 3.59 -42.99
C ALA A 494 4.84 4.92 -43.53
N LYS A 495 3.51 5.09 -43.50
CA LYS A 495 2.87 6.37 -43.88
C LYS A 495 3.15 7.51 -42.90
N TYR A 496 3.32 7.21 -41.62
CA TYR A 496 3.72 8.21 -40.63
C TYR A 496 5.21 8.56 -40.78
N GLU A 497 6.08 7.61 -41.11
CA GLU A 497 7.49 7.85 -41.45
C GLU A 497 7.62 8.67 -42.74
N ASP A 498 6.90 8.33 -43.81
CA ASP A 498 6.82 9.13 -45.03
C ASP A 498 6.33 10.57 -44.75
N ALA A 499 5.32 10.74 -43.90
CA ALA A 499 4.80 12.05 -43.52
C ALA A 499 5.76 12.83 -42.59
N LEU A 500 6.50 12.15 -41.74
CA LEU A 500 7.57 12.75 -40.92
C LEU A 500 8.73 13.20 -41.81
N HIS A 501 9.19 12.38 -42.75
CA HIS A 501 10.21 12.76 -43.72
C HIS A 501 9.76 13.95 -44.59
N GLN A 502 8.50 14.01 -45.03
CA GLN A 502 7.97 15.20 -45.72
C GLN A 502 7.99 16.45 -44.84
N LEU A 503 7.70 16.32 -43.53
CA LEU A 503 7.79 17.43 -42.58
C LEU A 503 9.24 17.82 -42.26
N GLU A 504 10.17 16.87 -42.24
CA GLU A 504 11.62 17.10 -42.11
C GLU A 504 12.19 17.79 -43.35
N GLU A 505 11.79 17.37 -44.56
CA GLU A 505 12.12 18.06 -45.82
C GLU A 505 11.54 19.48 -45.84
N GLU A 506 10.27 19.67 -45.47
CA GLU A 506 9.65 20.99 -45.33
C GLU A 506 10.35 21.87 -44.27
N LEU A 507 10.86 21.28 -43.18
CA LEU A 507 11.62 21.99 -42.16
C LEU A 507 13.00 22.38 -42.70
N HIS A 508 13.73 21.49 -43.35
CA HIS A 508 15.01 21.80 -43.99
C HIS A 508 14.88 22.83 -45.12
N GLU A 509 13.78 22.82 -45.89
CA GLU A 509 13.49 23.88 -46.85
C GLU A 509 13.25 25.23 -46.15
N LYS A 510 12.49 25.25 -45.04
CA LYS A 510 12.27 26.47 -44.24
C LYS A 510 13.53 26.95 -43.53
N GLU A 511 14.38 26.04 -43.03
CA GLU A 511 15.69 26.36 -42.46
C GLU A 511 16.58 27.01 -43.51
N ARG A 512 16.66 26.44 -44.72
CA ARG A 512 17.42 27.04 -45.83
C ARG A 512 16.87 28.40 -46.26
N LEU A 513 15.54 28.57 -46.30
CA LEU A 513 14.90 29.86 -46.56
C LEU A 513 15.14 30.87 -45.42
N LEU A 514 15.27 30.42 -44.18
CA LEU A 514 15.65 31.27 -43.04
C LEU A 514 17.13 31.65 -43.13
N GLU A 515 18.04 30.72 -43.41
CA GLU A 515 19.46 31.04 -43.64
C GLU A 515 19.64 32.02 -44.81
N ASP A 516 18.95 31.82 -45.93
CA ASP A 516 18.97 32.75 -47.06
C ASP A 516 18.38 34.11 -46.69
N ARG A 517 17.37 34.14 -45.81
CA ARG A 517 16.76 35.38 -45.31
C ARG A 517 17.64 36.09 -44.27
N GLU A 518 18.39 35.35 -43.47
CA GLU A 518 19.40 35.85 -42.53
C GLU A 518 20.58 36.45 -43.32
N ARG A 519 21.11 35.75 -44.34
CA ARG A 519 22.09 36.32 -45.30
C ARG A 519 21.59 37.61 -45.94
N GLU A 520 20.33 37.63 -46.38
CA GLU A 520 19.68 38.84 -46.91
C GLU A 520 19.50 39.96 -45.89
N LEU A 521 19.49 39.66 -44.58
CA LEU A 521 19.45 40.65 -43.51
C LEU A 521 20.87 41.14 -43.21
N ASP A 522 21.85 40.25 -43.07
CA ASP A 522 23.27 40.58 -42.92
C ASP A 522 23.75 41.49 -44.06
N GLU A 523 23.42 41.17 -45.32
CA GLU A 523 23.73 42.02 -46.49
C GLU A 523 23.08 43.41 -46.40
N LYS A 524 21.85 43.50 -45.85
CA LYS A 524 21.15 44.77 -45.65
C LYS A 524 21.68 45.54 -44.45
N GLU A 525 22.15 44.85 -43.41
CA GLU A 525 22.83 45.46 -42.27
C GLU A 525 24.19 46.03 -42.73
N GLU A 526 24.97 45.30 -43.54
CA GLU A 526 26.15 45.86 -44.20
C GLU A 526 25.82 47.05 -45.12
N GLU A 527 24.74 47.01 -45.91
CA GLU A 527 24.29 48.17 -46.69
C GLU A 527 23.91 49.37 -45.80
N MET A 528 23.27 49.11 -44.65
CA MET A 528 22.89 50.13 -43.69
C MET A 528 24.11 50.72 -42.99
N GLU A 529 25.08 49.91 -42.55
CA GLU A 529 26.36 50.39 -42.00
C GLU A 529 27.12 51.24 -43.02
N ARG A 530 27.16 50.85 -44.30
CA ARG A 530 27.75 51.66 -45.37
C ARG A 530 27.02 52.99 -45.55
N ARG A 531 25.68 53.00 -45.53
CA ARG A 531 24.88 54.23 -45.58
C ARG A 531 25.06 55.08 -44.31
N GLU A 532 25.24 54.48 -43.15
CA GLU A 532 25.52 55.18 -41.90
C GLU A 532 26.90 55.82 -41.94
N LEU A 533 27.93 55.15 -42.46
CA LEU A 533 29.25 55.73 -42.74
C LEU A 533 29.19 56.87 -43.78
N GLU A 534 28.38 56.72 -44.83
CA GLU A 534 28.12 57.80 -45.80
C GLU A 534 27.43 58.99 -45.12
N ILE A 535 26.41 58.75 -44.29
CA ILE A 535 25.71 59.77 -43.49
C ILE A 535 26.66 60.41 -42.47
N GLU A 536 27.54 59.65 -41.83
CA GLU A 536 28.55 60.15 -40.89
C GLU A 536 29.58 61.04 -41.62
N SER A 537 29.98 60.66 -42.83
CA SER A 537 30.84 61.50 -43.69
C SER A 537 30.11 62.77 -44.14
N ALA A 538 28.82 62.67 -44.47
CA ALA A 538 27.99 63.81 -44.86
C ALA A 538 27.74 64.75 -43.66
N ARG A 539 27.48 64.21 -42.47
CA ARG A 539 27.45 64.95 -41.19
C ARG A 539 28.77 65.65 -40.96
N GLY A 540 29.90 64.96 -41.06
CA GLY A 540 31.23 65.58 -40.96
C GLY A 540 31.51 66.65 -42.03
N THR A 541 30.81 66.66 -43.17
CA THR A 541 30.83 67.81 -44.11
C THR A 541 29.83 68.90 -43.74
N ILE A 542 28.66 68.57 -43.20
CA ILE A 542 27.68 69.52 -42.67
C ILE A 542 28.25 70.24 -41.44
N ASP A 543 28.97 69.56 -40.57
CA ASP A 543 29.64 70.12 -39.39
C ASP A 543 30.74 71.09 -39.84
N LYS A 544 31.56 70.73 -40.84
CA LYS A 544 32.55 71.66 -41.44
C LYS A 544 31.91 72.86 -42.14
N LEU A 545 30.81 72.65 -42.84
CA LEU A 545 30.03 73.75 -43.43
C LEU A 545 29.35 74.58 -42.34
N GLY A 546 29.01 73.98 -41.19
CA GLY A 546 28.46 74.61 -40.00
C GLY A 546 29.51 75.42 -39.24
N GLU A 547 30.74 74.91 -39.13
CA GLU A 547 31.91 75.65 -38.65
C GLU A 547 32.20 76.83 -39.57
N GLN A 548 32.18 76.65 -40.90
CA GLN A 548 32.32 77.75 -41.86
C GLN A 548 31.16 78.75 -41.81
N ILE A 549 29.92 78.29 -41.62
CA ILE A 549 28.77 79.18 -41.39
C ILE A 549 28.95 79.93 -40.06
N TYR A 550 29.41 79.26 -39.00
CA TYR A 550 29.66 79.89 -37.70
C TYR A 550 30.80 80.92 -37.79
N GLU A 551 31.89 80.62 -38.49
CA GLU A 551 32.97 81.57 -38.78
C GLU A 551 32.45 82.78 -39.59
N LEU A 552 31.62 82.54 -40.60
CA LEU A 552 30.98 83.60 -41.39
C LEU A 552 29.91 84.37 -40.59
N GLU A 553 29.24 83.74 -39.63
CA GLU A 553 28.29 84.37 -38.71
C GLU A 553 29.02 85.23 -37.68
N ASP A 554 30.14 84.75 -37.12
CA ASP A 554 31.07 85.51 -36.27
C ASP A 554 31.67 86.70 -37.04
N GLU A 555 32.06 86.52 -38.31
CA GLU A 555 32.51 87.62 -39.17
C GLU A 555 31.38 88.61 -39.48
N ASN A 556 30.17 88.13 -39.73
CA ASN A 556 28.99 88.97 -39.99
C ASN A 556 28.53 89.70 -38.71
N ASP A 557 28.67 89.10 -37.53
CA ASP A 557 28.39 89.71 -36.24
C ASP A 557 29.48 90.71 -35.87
N ARG A 558 30.76 90.45 -36.17
CA ARG A 558 31.82 91.49 -36.08
C ARG A 558 31.56 92.65 -37.04
N LEU A 559 31.11 92.38 -38.26
CA LEU A 559 30.72 93.41 -39.23
C LEU A 559 29.45 94.16 -38.77
N LYS A 560 28.48 93.51 -38.12
CA LYS A 560 27.34 94.17 -37.48
C LYS A 560 27.79 95.01 -36.30
N GLU A 561 28.69 94.53 -35.45
CA GLU A 561 29.28 95.32 -34.37
C GLU A 561 30.02 96.54 -34.91
N ASP A 562 30.73 96.44 -36.04
CA ASP A 562 31.38 97.59 -36.69
C ASP A 562 30.37 98.54 -37.35
N VAL A 563 29.27 98.02 -37.91
CA VAL A 563 28.14 98.82 -38.42
C VAL A 563 27.38 99.51 -37.27
N ASP A 564 27.19 98.85 -36.14
CA ASP A 564 26.52 99.41 -34.96
C ASP A 564 27.46 100.36 -34.22
N ARG A 565 28.78 100.11 -34.15
CA ARG A 565 29.79 101.09 -33.70
C ARG A 565 29.78 102.35 -34.55
N THR A 566 29.80 102.21 -35.88
CA THR A 566 29.74 103.39 -36.77
C THR A 566 28.39 104.09 -36.69
N ARG A 567 27.28 103.35 -36.49
CA ARG A 567 25.95 103.92 -36.27
C ARG A 567 25.82 104.61 -34.91
N ASP A 568 26.48 104.11 -33.87
CA ASP A 568 26.56 104.73 -32.54
C ASP A 568 27.51 105.93 -32.56
N GLU A 569 28.58 105.92 -33.35
CA GLU A 569 29.42 107.09 -33.60
C GLU A 569 28.65 108.18 -34.36
N GLU A 570 27.93 107.82 -35.43
CA GLU A 570 26.97 108.74 -36.09
C GLU A 570 25.84 109.16 -35.12
N GLY A 571 25.43 108.29 -34.21
CA GLY A 571 24.41 108.55 -33.17
C GLY A 571 24.91 109.60 -32.19
N MET A 572 26.11 109.42 -31.64
CA MET A 572 26.79 110.40 -30.80
C MET A 572 27.10 111.70 -31.54
N GLU A 573 27.36 111.66 -32.85
CA GLU A 573 27.50 112.87 -33.67
C GLU A 573 26.15 113.58 -33.88
N ARG A 574 25.07 112.84 -34.14
CA ARG A 574 23.69 113.38 -34.16
C ARG A 574 23.30 113.98 -32.81
N ASP A 575 23.57 113.30 -31.70
CA ASP A 575 23.30 113.77 -30.34
C ASP A 575 24.14 115.01 -29.99
N ARG A 576 25.40 115.07 -30.41
CA ARG A 576 26.23 116.29 -30.29
C ARG A 576 25.65 117.44 -31.10
N LEU A 577 25.23 117.20 -32.33
CA LEU A 577 24.59 118.22 -33.18
C LEU A 577 23.24 118.66 -32.60
N GLU A 578 22.44 117.74 -32.07
CA GLU A 578 21.17 118.04 -31.42
C GLU A 578 21.36 118.77 -30.09
N ALA A 579 22.38 118.43 -29.30
CA ALA A 579 22.79 119.18 -28.11
C ALA A 579 23.27 120.60 -28.45
N VAL A 580 23.99 120.79 -29.56
CA VAL A 580 24.35 122.13 -30.07
C VAL A 580 23.10 122.90 -30.51
N VAL A 581 22.15 122.25 -31.20
CA VAL A 581 20.86 122.86 -31.58
C VAL A 581 20.01 123.19 -30.34
N ALA A 582 20.01 122.34 -29.32
CA ALA A 582 19.34 122.57 -28.05
C ALA A 582 19.96 123.75 -27.29
N ALA A 583 21.29 123.81 -27.18
CA ALA A 583 22.00 124.94 -26.59
C ALA A 583 21.80 126.26 -27.38
N LEU A 584 21.65 126.20 -28.71
CA LEU A 584 21.29 127.36 -29.53
C LEU A 584 19.83 127.79 -29.34
N LYS A 585 18.89 126.84 -29.15
CA LYS A 585 17.49 127.12 -28.78
C LYS A 585 17.40 127.70 -27.37
N GLU A 586 18.14 127.15 -26.42
CA GLU A 586 18.23 127.62 -25.03
C GLU A 586 18.84 129.02 -24.97
N LYS A 587 19.93 129.30 -25.69
CA LYS A 587 20.44 130.68 -25.83
C LYS A 587 19.43 131.63 -26.48
N ASN A 588 18.63 131.16 -27.45
CA ASN A 588 17.53 131.95 -28.01
C ASN A 588 16.41 132.23 -26.98
N ALA A 589 16.11 131.25 -26.13
CA ALA A 589 15.15 131.38 -25.04
C ALA A 589 15.68 132.31 -23.93
N ALA A 590 16.95 132.18 -23.57
CA ALA A 590 17.65 133.04 -22.62
C ALA A 590 17.73 134.49 -23.12
N LEU A 591 18.08 134.73 -24.39
CA LEU A 591 18.05 136.09 -24.96
C LEU A 591 16.64 136.69 -25.01
N LYS A 592 15.60 135.86 -25.16
CA LYS A 592 14.20 136.31 -25.04
C LYS A 592 13.78 136.56 -23.59
N ALA A 593 14.26 135.74 -22.66
CA ALA A 593 14.05 135.92 -21.22
C ALA A 593 14.77 137.18 -20.74
N GLU A 594 16.05 137.40 -21.08
CA GLU A 594 16.78 138.63 -20.79
C GLU A 594 16.09 139.88 -21.35
N LEU A 595 15.50 139.81 -22.55
CA LEU A 595 14.69 140.91 -23.10
C LEU A 595 13.37 141.14 -22.33
N GLN A 596 12.74 140.07 -21.86
CA GLN A 596 11.54 140.13 -21.01
C GLN A 596 11.88 140.63 -19.60
N ASP A 597 12.96 140.16 -19.00
CA ASP A 597 13.47 140.56 -17.69
C ASP A 597 13.96 142.02 -17.70
N LEU A 598 14.54 142.51 -18.81
CA LEU A 598 14.82 143.95 -18.98
C LEU A 598 13.54 144.78 -19.07
N HIS A 599 12.48 144.26 -19.69
CA HIS A 599 11.17 144.92 -19.75
C HIS A 599 10.49 144.93 -18.37
N ASP A 600 10.52 143.80 -17.68
CA ASP A 600 9.89 143.61 -16.38
C ASP A 600 10.68 144.32 -15.27
N ALA A 601 12.01 144.33 -15.29
CA ALA A 601 12.83 145.13 -14.37
C ALA A 601 12.63 146.64 -14.58
N TYR A 602 12.43 147.10 -15.81
CA TYR A 602 12.06 148.49 -16.08
C TYR A 602 10.67 148.84 -15.52
N SER A 603 9.74 147.88 -15.52
CA SER A 603 8.42 148.01 -14.87
C SER A 603 8.49 147.93 -13.34
N GLN A 604 9.31 147.01 -12.80
CA GLN A 604 9.48 146.77 -11.37
C GLN A 604 10.16 147.96 -10.68
N ALA A 605 11.24 148.49 -11.26
CA ALA A 605 11.93 149.68 -10.75
C ALA A 605 11.01 150.92 -10.69
N LYS A 606 9.99 150.97 -11.56
CA LYS A 606 8.96 152.01 -11.52
C LYS A 606 7.99 151.81 -10.34
N GLN A 607 7.62 150.57 -10.01
CA GLN A 607 6.72 150.24 -8.89
C GLN A 607 7.42 150.29 -7.52
N ASP A 608 8.66 149.82 -7.41
CA ASP A 608 9.39 149.82 -6.13
C ASP A 608 9.68 151.24 -5.64
N LEU A 609 9.86 152.20 -6.56
CA LEU A 609 9.97 153.63 -6.24
C LEU A 609 8.68 154.18 -5.58
N GLU A 610 7.51 153.69 -6.00
CA GLU A 610 6.22 154.02 -5.38
C GLU A 610 6.07 153.31 -4.01
N HIS A 611 6.55 152.08 -3.88
CA HIS A 611 6.42 151.26 -2.67
C HIS A 611 7.37 151.64 -1.53
N HIS A 612 8.59 152.10 -1.84
CA HIS A 612 9.56 152.54 -0.83
C HIS A 612 9.07 153.77 -0.04
N LEU A 613 8.23 154.62 -0.66
CA LEU A 613 7.62 155.77 0.00
C LEU A 613 6.58 155.36 1.07
N SER A 614 5.88 154.22 0.93
CA SER A 614 4.87 153.79 1.92
C SER A 614 5.47 153.01 3.09
N LYS A 615 6.42 152.10 2.83
CA LYS A 615 6.98 151.22 3.88
C LYS A 615 7.79 151.95 4.95
N GLN A 616 8.28 153.15 4.62
CA GLN A 616 8.99 153.99 5.57
C GLN A 616 8.08 154.54 6.68
N GLU A 617 6.75 154.54 6.48
CA GLU A 617 5.75 155.02 7.45
C GLU A 617 5.32 153.93 8.46
N GLU A 618 5.42 152.64 8.10
CA GLU A 618 4.91 151.51 8.90
C GLU A 618 5.92 150.95 9.92
N LEU A 619 7.19 150.82 9.52
CA LEU A 619 8.23 150.13 10.31
C LEU A 619 8.54 150.78 11.67
N ALA A 620 8.12 152.03 11.86
CA ALA A 620 8.23 152.75 13.14
C ALA A 620 7.36 152.14 14.27
N GLN A 621 6.37 151.29 13.98
CA GLN A 621 5.30 150.96 14.93
C GLN A 621 5.43 149.56 15.61
N HIS A 622 6.20 148.61 15.07
CA HIS A 622 6.14 147.20 15.52
C HIS A 622 7.24 146.77 16.52
N ILE A 623 8.36 147.50 16.60
CA ILE A 623 9.55 147.04 17.35
C ILE A 623 9.31 146.97 18.87
N GLU A 624 8.32 147.68 19.41
CA GLU A 624 8.05 147.75 20.87
C GLU A 624 7.53 146.45 21.51
N ALA A 625 6.96 145.50 20.77
CA ALA A 625 6.13 144.46 21.38
C ALA A 625 6.85 143.16 21.81
N LEU A 626 7.89 142.73 21.09
CA LEU A 626 8.22 141.29 20.99
C LEU A 626 9.25 140.76 22.03
N VAL A 627 9.84 141.63 22.85
CA VAL A 627 11.00 141.27 23.70
C VAL A 627 10.64 140.42 24.94
N ASN A 628 9.36 140.39 25.34
CA ASN A 628 8.97 139.97 26.69
C ASN A 628 8.69 138.46 26.91
N GLU A 629 8.72 137.60 25.88
CA GLU A 629 8.10 136.26 25.96
C GLU A 629 9.09 135.07 26.09
N LEU A 630 10.39 135.29 25.85
CA LEU A 630 11.34 134.21 25.50
C LEU A 630 12.06 133.49 26.67
N GLU A 631 11.80 133.84 27.93
CA GLU A 631 12.67 133.43 29.06
C GLU A 631 12.24 132.16 29.82
N ALA A 632 11.01 131.65 29.63
CA ALA A 632 10.40 130.67 30.55
C ALA A 632 10.75 129.18 30.32
N GLU A 633 10.94 128.72 29.08
CA GLU A 633 10.86 127.27 28.76
C GLU A 633 12.09 126.41 29.13
N ARG A 634 13.27 127.01 29.36
CA ARG A 634 14.56 126.29 29.31
C ARG A 634 14.89 125.37 30.51
N SER A 635 14.04 125.27 31.53
CA SER A 635 14.42 124.69 32.84
C SER A 635 14.13 123.18 33.02
N ALA A 636 13.16 122.60 32.32
CA ALA A 636 12.60 121.28 32.67
C ALA A 636 13.44 120.05 32.28
N HIS A 637 14.33 120.15 31.29
CA HIS A 637 14.85 118.98 30.55
C HIS A 637 16.03 118.22 31.24
N LYS A 638 16.51 118.66 32.41
CA LYS A 638 17.85 118.26 32.93
C LYS A 638 17.88 117.06 33.90
N ILE A 639 16.76 116.69 34.53
CA ILE A 639 16.76 115.79 35.71
C ILE A 639 16.75 114.29 35.33
N SER A 640 16.03 113.89 34.26
CA SER A 640 15.72 112.48 33.96
C SER A 640 16.92 111.59 33.55
N SER A 641 18.08 112.17 33.23
CA SER A 641 19.19 111.43 32.60
C SER A 641 20.15 110.72 33.57
N GLN A 642 20.08 110.95 34.88
CA GLN A 642 21.15 110.54 35.81
C GLN A 642 20.94 109.17 36.50
N GLU A 643 19.72 108.64 36.58
CA GLU A 643 19.42 107.46 37.41
C GLU A 643 19.89 106.13 36.78
N LEU A 644 19.73 105.98 35.46
CA LEU A 644 20.03 104.75 34.70
C LEU A 644 21.50 104.28 34.79
N ALA A 645 22.45 105.18 35.03
CA ALA A 645 23.88 104.86 35.04
C ALA A 645 24.35 104.13 36.33
N SER A 646 23.55 104.15 37.40
CA SER A 646 23.98 103.68 38.73
C SER A 646 23.85 102.16 38.93
N LEU A 647 22.81 101.54 38.35
CA LEU A 647 22.43 100.15 38.63
C LEU A 647 23.45 99.12 38.10
N ASN A 648 23.99 99.37 36.90
CA ASN A 648 24.89 98.44 36.20
C ASN A 648 26.21 98.17 36.95
N LYS A 649 26.61 99.06 37.88
CA LYS A 649 27.89 98.99 38.58
C LYS A 649 27.89 98.09 39.82
N GLN A 650 26.72 97.62 40.27
CA GLN A 650 26.58 96.82 41.49
C GLN A 650 26.67 95.30 41.24
N PHE A 651 26.34 94.83 40.04
CA PHE A 651 26.28 93.40 39.71
C PHE A 651 27.66 92.73 39.64
N ASP A 652 28.62 93.37 38.97
CA ASP A 652 29.99 92.83 38.81
C ASP A 652 30.74 92.65 40.13
N ALA A 653 30.42 93.48 41.14
CA ALA A 653 31.08 93.45 42.45
C ALA A 653 30.76 92.18 43.26
N GLN A 654 29.55 91.61 43.11
CA GLN A 654 29.13 90.44 43.88
C GLN A 654 29.82 89.15 43.42
N SER A 655 30.03 88.97 42.11
CA SER A 655 30.71 87.79 41.55
C SER A 655 32.18 87.67 42.00
N ALA A 656 32.84 88.79 42.28
CA ALA A 656 34.22 88.82 42.78
C ALA A 656 34.35 88.46 44.28
N ALA A 657 33.26 88.52 45.05
CA ALA A 657 33.27 88.17 46.48
C ALA A 657 33.24 86.65 46.69
N HIS A 658 32.41 85.92 45.93
CA HIS A 658 32.22 84.48 46.11
C HIS A 658 33.49 83.64 45.84
N ARG A 659 34.37 84.04 44.93
CA ARG A 659 35.64 83.32 44.69
C ARG A 659 36.60 83.39 45.88
N ARG A 660 36.69 84.55 46.54
CA ARG A 660 37.60 84.75 47.69
C ARG A 660 37.19 83.97 48.94
N ALA A 661 35.93 83.58 49.06
CA ALA A 661 35.44 82.75 50.16
C ALA A 661 35.84 81.26 49.99
N LEU A 662 36.06 80.81 48.76
CA LEU A 662 36.44 79.42 48.45
C LEU A 662 37.91 79.16 48.83
N ASP A 663 38.82 80.05 48.42
CA ASP A 663 40.25 80.01 48.78
C ASP A 663 40.49 80.09 50.31
N ALA A 664 39.52 80.57 51.09
CA ALA A 664 39.63 80.62 52.55
C ALA A 664 39.36 79.24 53.18
N LYS A 665 38.44 78.44 52.62
CA LYS A 665 38.10 77.11 53.15
C LYS A 665 39.17 76.07 52.86
N GLU A 666 39.90 76.19 51.76
CA GLU A 666 41.05 75.32 51.46
C GLU A 666 42.23 75.54 52.44
N ARG A 667 42.39 76.75 52.98
CA ARG A 667 43.41 77.06 54.00
C ARG A 667 43.05 76.52 55.38
N GLU A 668 41.77 76.54 55.76
CA GLU A 668 41.29 75.90 56.99
C GLU A 668 41.52 74.37 56.98
N LEU A 669 41.39 73.73 55.80
CA LEU A 669 41.66 72.30 55.63
C LEU A 669 43.16 71.96 55.81
N GLN A 670 44.07 72.82 55.35
CA GLN A 670 45.51 72.65 55.57
C GLN A 670 45.93 72.84 57.05
N GLN A 671 45.23 73.71 57.79
CA GLN A 671 45.46 73.90 59.22
C GLN A 671 45.13 72.63 60.03
N ALA A 672 44.00 71.97 59.72
CA ALA A 672 43.57 70.74 60.40
C ALA A 672 44.53 69.56 60.22
N LEU A 673 45.21 69.47 59.08
CA LEU A 673 46.23 68.44 58.83
C LEU A 673 47.51 68.66 59.66
N MET A 674 47.85 69.91 60.02
CA MET A 674 48.99 70.21 60.91
C MET A 674 48.69 69.92 62.40
N ASP A 675 47.42 69.93 62.81
CA ASP A 675 47.05 69.57 64.18
C ASP A 675 47.02 68.06 64.43
N LEU A 676 46.83 67.25 63.37
CA LEU A 676 46.99 65.80 63.40
C LEU A 676 48.45 65.39 63.70
N ASP A 677 49.42 66.09 63.11
CA ASP A 677 50.86 65.83 63.31
C ASP A 677 51.30 66.21 64.75
N ARG A 678 50.73 67.27 65.32
CA ARG A 678 50.92 67.64 66.74
C ARG A 678 50.31 66.63 67.72
N ALA A 679 49.27 65.91 67.33
CA ALA A 679 48.72 64.82 68.14
C ALA A 679 49.66 63.60 68.17
N GLY A 680 50.35 63.30 67.06
CA GLY A 680 51.36 62.23 66.98
C GLY A 680 52.55 62.44 67.93
N GLY A 681 52.93 63.70 68.18
CA GLY A 681 53.99 64.03 69.15
C GLY A 681 53.67 63.67 70.60
N ARG A 682 52.39 63.70 71.01
CA ARG A 682 51.96 63.40 72.39
C ARG A 682 51.86 61.90 72.71
N LEU A 683 51.92 61.04 71.69
CA LEU A 683 51.87 59.59 71.87
C LEU A 683 53.20 59.06 72.44
N LYS A 684 54.34 59.54 71.92
CA LYS A 684 55.69 59.09 72.30
C LYS A 684 56.15 59.52 73.71
N GLU A 685 55.51 60.52 74.30
CA GLU A 685 55.83 61.01 75.65
C GLU A 685 55.10 60.22 76.76
N ARG A 686 54.14 59.35 76.39
CA ARG A 686 53.39 58.50 77.34
C ARG A 686 53.89 57.06 77.42
N GLU A 687 54.72 56.64 76.47
CA GLU A 687 55.33 55.31 76.44
C GLU A 687 56.50 55.18 77.44
N VAL A 688 57.14 56.30 77.81
CA VAL A 688 58.32 56.34 78.72
C VAL A 688 57.95 56.29 80.22
N ASP A 689 56.74 56.70 80.60
CA ASP A 689 56.33 56.77 82.02
C ASP A 689 55.73 55.45 82.56
N LEU A 690 55.43 54.47 81.70
CA LEU A 690 54.84 53.19 82.10
C LEU A 690 55.87 52.15 82.56
N GLU A 691 57.11 52.24 82.08
CA GLU A 691 58.17 51.26 82.40
C GLU A 691 58.74 51.42 83.83
N ARG A 692 58.58 52.58 84.47
CA ARG A 692 59.21 52.91 85.77
C ARG A 692 58.45 52.46 87.03
N LEU A 693 57.26 51.86 86.92
CA LEU A 693 56.38 51.58 88.07
C LEU A 693 56.21 50.09 88.46
N GLN A 694 56.80 49.14 87.72
CA GLN A 694 56.69 47.71 88.03
C GLN A 694 57.97 47.06 88.59
N GLU A 695 59.06 47.82 88.70
CA GLU A 695 60.32 47.32 89.27
C GLU A 695 60.27 47.19 90.81
N ALA A 696 59.38 47.93 91.48
CA ALA A 696 59.31 48.05 92.94
C ALA A 696 58.52 46.95 93.69
N LEU A 697 57.87 45.99 93.00
CA LEU A 697 56.98 45.02 93.65
C LEU A 697 57.64 43.65 93.96
N ARG A 698 58.93 43.46 93.66
CA ARG A 698 59.60 42.14 93.75
C ARG A 698 60.35 41.83 95.05
N ASP A 699 60.53 42.82 95.94
CA ASP A 699 61.53 42.71 97.03
C ASP A 699 61.00 42.40 98.43
N VAL A 700 59.67 42.36 98.66
CA VAL A 700 59.11 42.37 100.03
C VAL A 700 58.86 40.98 100.65
N GLU A 701 58.69 39.91 99.86
CA GLU A 701 58.07 38.66 100.35
C GLU A 701 59.04 37.55 100.86
N LYS A 702 60.35 37.81 101.01
CA LYS A 702 61.36 36.73 101.16
C LYS A 702 61.93 36.39 102.55
N GLU A 703 61.66 37.13 103.62
CA GLU A 703 62.47 37.05 104.87
C GLU A 703 61.69 36.83 106.19
N ARG A 704 61.30 35.56 106.48
CA ARG A 704 61.01 34.95 107.81
C ARG A 704 60.40 33.54 107.61
N ALA A 705 61.00 32.37 107.90
CA ALA A 705 62.14 31.95 108.75
C ALA A 705 61.97 32.21 110.26
N LYS A 706 62.27 31.29 111.22
CA LYS A 706 62.55 29.83 111.25
C LYS A 706 62.72 29.35 112.74
N LEU A 707 62.39 28.08 113.05
CA LEU A 707 63.02 27.16 114.06
C LEU A 707 62.90 27.31 115.62
N GLY A 708 62.96 26.12 116.28
CA GLY A 708 63.47 25.85 117.66
C GLY A 708 62.43 25.68 118.81
N GLU A 709 62.61 24.86 119.86
CA GLU A 709 63.37 23.60 120.08
C GLU A 709 62.80 22.87 121.34
N ASN A 710 63.13 21.59 121.59
CA ASN A 710 62.45 20.73 122.59
C ASN A 710 63.18 20.63 123.97
N ALA A 711 62.58 19.96 124.98
CA ALA A 711 63.18 19.70 126.33
C ALA A 711 62.23 19.04 127.38
N THR A 712 60.91 19.31 127.41
CA THR A 712 59.93 18.49 128.19
C THR A 712 59.60 17.15 127.51
N THR A 713 60.56 16.65 126.72
CA THR A 713 60.31 15.89 125.50
C THR A 713 60.11 14.42 125.73
N ALA A 714 60.41 13.78 126.86
CA ALA A 714 60.37 12.30 126.89
C ALA A 714 58.95 11.72 127.02
N LYS A 715 58.13 12.28 127.93
CA LYS A 715 56.71 11.90 128.04
C LYS A 715 55.87 12.63 126.98
N PHE A 716 56.25 13.87 126.66
CA PHE A 716 55.66 14.58 125.53
C PHE A 716 56.07 13.95 124.19
N SER A 717 57.23 13.28 124.04
CA SER A 717 57.61 12.54 122.81
C SER A 717 56.85 11.24 122.72
N LEU A 718 56.79 10.40 123.76
CA LEU A 718 56.00 9.17 123.64
C LEU A 718 54.51 9.47 123.38
N GLN A 719 53.98 10.57 123.92
CA GLN A 719 52.66 11.06 123.54
C GLN A 719 52.65 11.66 122.11
N LEU A 720 53.64 12.49 121.72
CA LEU A 720 53.76 12.99 120.34
C LEU A 720 53.98 11.89 119.33
N GLU A 721 54.55 10.76 119.72
CA GLU A 721 54.97 9.64 118.89
C GLU A 721 53.83 8.64 118.76
N VAL A 722 53.04 8.40 119.82
CA VAL A 722 51.71 7.80 119.70
C VAL A 722 50.77 8.69 118.88
N ASP A 723 50.73 9.99 119.11
CA ASP A 723 49.89 10.91 118.34
C ASP A 723 50.45 11.16 116.93
N ARG A 724 51.76 10.98 116.71
CA ARG A 724 52.37 11.00 115.37
C ARG A 724 52.05 9.72 114.65
N LEU A 725 52.20 8.55 115.26
CA LEU A 725 51.81 7.27 114.68
C LEU A 725 50.30 7.21 114.42
N LYS A 726 49.46 7.83 115.26
CA LYS A 726 48.03 8.01 114.96
C LYS A 726 47.79 8.95 113.78
N ARG A 727 48.48 10.09 113.70
CA ARG A 727 48.38 10.99 112.52
C ARG A 727 49.01 10.39 111.26
N ASP A 728 50.03 9.54 111.40
CA ASP A 728 50.70 8.82 110.30
C ASP A 728 49.80 7.65 109.85
N LEU A 729 49.07 7.01 110.76
CA LEU A 729 48.01 6.03 110.46
C LEU A 729 46.80 6.69 109.80
N GLU A 730 46.26 7.79 110.37
CA GLU A 730 45.20 8.59 109.74
C GLU A 730 45.63 9.10 108.36
N ARG A 731 46.87 9.56 108.18
CA ARG A 731 47.41 9.92 106.85
C ARG A 731 47.49 8.71 105.93
N ALA A 732 47.96 7.56 106.40
CA ALA A 732 48.02 6.34 105.59
C ALA A 732 46.61 5.83 105.22
N GLU A 733 45.61 6.00 106.08
CA GLU A 733 44.20 5.66 105.86
C GLU A 733 43.50 6.69 104.95
N ASP A 734 43.83 7.98 105.07
CA ASP A 734 43.46 9.06 104.14
C ASP A 734 44.10 8.83 102.77
N GLU A 735 45.36 8.41 102.70
CA GLU A 735 46.06 8.06 101.46
C GLU A 735 45.49 6.78 100.85
N LEU A 736 45.18 5.76 101.65
CA LEU A 736 44.50 4.54 101.18
C LEU A 736 43.08 4.81 100.69
N SER A 737 42.33 5.68 101.37
CA SER A 737 40.98 6.07 100.93
C SER A 737 41.05 6.93 99.67
N ARG A 738 41.98 7.89 99.58
CA ARG A 738 42.27 8.65 98.35
C ARG A 738 42.65 7.74 97.20
N LEU A 739 43.60 6.83 97.38
CA LEU A 739 44.01 5.87 96.35
C LEU A 739 42.86 4.93 95.96
N ARG A 740 42.00 4.49 96.90
CA ARG A 740 40.79 3.73 96.57
C ARG A 740 39.77 4.56 95.79
N THR A 741 39.55 5.83 96.14
CA THR A 741 38.69 6.73 95.36
C THR A 741 39.29 7.05 93.99
N GLU A 742 40.61 7.16 93.89
CA GLU A 742 41.31 7.40 92.64
C GLU A 742 41.24 6.16 91.74
N ILE A 743 41.49 4.95 92.26
CA ILE A 743 41.29 3.69 91.54
C ILE A 743 39.83 3.55 91.10
N ALA A 744 38.85 3.79 91.97
CA ALA A 744 37.43 3.76 91.60
C ALA A 744 37.09 4.79 90.51
N SER A 745 37.65 6.00 90.56
CA SER A 745 37.48 7.03 89.53
C SER A 745 38.16 6.66 88.21
N ARG A 746 39.33 6.00 88.25
CA ARG A 746 40.04 5.50 87.08
C ARG A 746 39.28 4.34 86.45
N GLU A 747 38.80 3.38 87.25
CA GLU A 747 37.94 2.28 86.77
C GLU A 747 36.63 2.78 86.17
N ALA A 748 35.98 3.78 86.79
CA ALA A 748 34.81 4.44 86.20
C ALA A 748 35.18 5.07 84.83
N ALA A 749 36.27 5.84 84.78
CA ALA A 749 36.77 6.43 83.55
C ALA A 749 37.33 5.41 82.52
N TYR A 750 37.59 4.16 82.91
CA TYR A 750 37.88 3.06 81.99
C TYR A 750 36.59 2.45 81.44
N ARG A 751 35.59 2.18 82.30
CA ARG A 751 34.26 1.71 81.86
C ARG A 751 33.56 2.73 80.95
N ASP A 752 33.66 4.03 81.25
CA ASP A 752 33.14 5.10 80.41
C ASP A 752 33.86 5.16 79.05
N ARG A 753 35.16 4.88 79.01
CA ARG A 753 35.93 4.76 77.75
C ARG A 753 35.57 3.50 76.97
N GLU A 754 35.38 2.36 77.64
CA GLU A 754 34.95 1.11 77.01
C GLU A 754 33.54 1.24 76.44
N ALA A 755 32.59 1.82 77.18
CA ALA A 755 31.25 2.12 76.68
C ALA A 755 31.27 3.13 75.51
N ALA A 756 32.14 4.15 75.57
CA ALA A 756 32.33 5.07 74.45
C ALA A 756 32.95 4.38 73.22
N MET A 757 33.91 3.46 73.40
CA MET A 757 34.51 2.67 72.33
C MET A 757 33.51 1.69 71.72
N GLU A 758 32.72 1.00 72.53
CA GLU A 758 31.67 0.09 72.07
C GLU A 758 30.60 0.84 71.28
N LYS A 759 30.20 2.03 71.75
CA LYS A 759 29.33 2.94 71.00
C LYS A 759 29.98 3.41 69.69
N LEU A 760 31.24 3.83 69.70
CA LEU A 760 31.94 4.19 68.45
C LEU A 760 32.04 2.99 67.48
N HIS A 761 32.10 1.76 67.99
CA HIS A 761 32.05 0.54 67.18
C HIS A 761 30.65 0.17 66.69
N SER A 762 29.56 0.49 67.40
CA SER A 762 28.19 0.42 66.83
C SER A 762 28.00 1.49 65.77
N ASP A 763 28.29 2.75 66.12
CA ASP A 763 28.11 3.90 65.23
C ASP A 763 28.92 3.73 63.93
N ASN A 764 30.13 3.15 63.98
CA ASN A 764 30.94 2.85 62.78
C ASN A 764 30.39 1.68 61.95
N ARG A 765 29.78 0.65 62.57
CA ARG A 765 29.08 -0.41 61.81
C ARG A 765 27.81 0.13 61.14
N ASP A 766 27.06 0.96 61.85
CA ASP A 766 25.84 1.58 61.34
C ASP A 766 26.18 2.55 60.18
N LEU A 767 27.19 3.41 60.34
CA LEU A 767 27.70 4.27 59.26
C LEU A 767 28.24 3.48 58.07
N ALA A 768 28.90 2.33 58.28
CA ALA A 768 29.34 1.46 57.19
C ALA A 768 28.15 0.81 56.46
N SER A 769 27.09 0.45 57.19
CA SER A 769 25.83 -0.06 56.62
C SER A 769 25.08 1.02 55.84
N GLU A 770 24.96 2.23 56.38
CA GLU A 770 24.39 3.39 55.69
C GLU A 770 25.19 3.76 54.44
N LEU A 771 26.53 3.73 54.50
CA LEU A 771 27.38 3.97 53.34
C LEU A 771 27.16 2.91 52.26
N ALA A 772 27.11 1.62 52.62
CA ALA A 772 26.83 0.52 51.69
C ALA A 772 25.43 0.65 51.06
N ALA A 773 24.43 1.01 51.86
CA ALA A 773 23.07 1.27 51.39
C ALA A 773 23.02 2.49 50.45
N GLN A 774 23.76 3.57 50.73
CA GLN A 774 23.85 4.72 49.84
C GLN A 774 24.64 4.43 48.57
N THR A 775 25.70 3.62 48.60
CA THR A 775 26.40 3.20 47.37
C THR A 775 25.51 2.34 46.50
N GLN A 776 24.77 1.38 47.07
CA GLN A 776 23.83 0.58 46.30
C GLN A 776 22.66 1.42 45.77
N ALA A 777 22.12 2.34 46.57
CA ALA A 777 21.09 3.28 46.10
C ALA A 777 21.58 4.18 44.97
N ARG A 778 22.85 4.61 44.99
CA ARG A 778 23.49 5.38 43.91
C ARG A 778 23.70 4.54 42.65
N LEU A 779 24.09 3.28 42.77
CA LEU A 779 24.18 2.36 41.63
C LEU A 779 22.80 2.15 41.00
N ASN A 780 21.79 1.77 41.79
CA ASN A 780 20.41 1.61 41.32
C ASN A 780 19.82 2.90 40.71
N LEU A 781 20.27 4.08 41.16
CA LEU A 781 19.89 5.37 40.56
C LEU A 781 20.67 5.67 39.27
N SER A 782 21.93 5.23 39.15
CA SER A 782 22.70 5.31 37.91
C SER A 782 22.09 4.40 36.85
N GLU A 783 21.81 3.14 37.17
CA GLU A 783 21.17 2.19 36.26
C GLU A 783 19.85 2.75 35.72
N LYS A 784 18.99 3.30 36.60
CA LYS A 784 17.74 3.96 36.19
C LYS A 784 17.96 5.24 35.38
N LEU A 785 19.03 5.98 35.63
CA LEU A 785 19.40 7.14 34.82
C LEU A 785 19.85 6.69 33.43
N ASP A 786 20.65 5.63 33.34
CA ASP A 786 21.19 5.09 32.10
C ASP A 786 20.08 4.44 31.24
N GLU A 787 19.13 3.71 31.86
CA GLU A 787 17.90 3.24 31.23
C GLU A 787 17.03 4.41 30.72
N ALA A 788 16.82 5.44 31.54
CA ALA A 788 16.06 6.61 31.14
C ALA A 788 16.75 7.40 30.01
N GLN A 789 18.08 7.49 30.01
CA GLN A 789 18.85 8.09 28.92
C GLN A 789 18.82 7.24 27.64
N LYS A 790 18.88 5.91 27.75
CA LYS A 790 18.74 5.00 26.60
C LYS A 790 17.35 5.14 25.99
N SER A 791 16.30 5.07 26.81
CA SER A 791 14.91 5.28 26.37
C SER A 791 14.69 6.67 25.77
N LEU A 792 15.29 7.72 26.34
CA LEU A 792 15.24 9.06 25.76
C LEU A 792 15.89 9.11 24.37
N LYS A 793 17.09 8.54 24.20
CA LYS A 793 17.79 8.47 22.89
C LYS A 793 17.00 7.68 21.86
N GLU A 794 16.39 6.56 22.26
CA GLU A 794 15.48 5.77 21.41
C GLU A 794 14.29 6.65 20.96
N LYS A 795 13.62 7.35 21.88
CA LYS A 795 12.51 8.25 21.56
C LYS A 795 12.92 9.47 20.73
N GLU A 796 14.10 10.02 20.94
CA GLU A 796 14.66 11.08 20.08
C GLU A 796 14.92 10.57 18.66
N SER A 797 15.41 9.33 18.51
CA SER A 797 15.61 8.69 17.21
C SER A 797 14.27 8.40 16.50
N GLU A 798 13.25 7.93 17.24
CA GLU A 798 11.89 7.75 16.74
C GLU A 798 11.32 9.08 16.25
N VAL A 799 11.40 10.16 17.06
CA VAL A 799 10.93 11.51 16.69
C VAL A 799 11.67 12.04 15.46
N SER A 800 12.98 11.79 15.34
CA SER A 800 13.76 12.14 14.14
C SER A 800 13.23 11.40 12.90
N SER A 801 13.00 10.10 13.01
CA SER A 801 12.45 9.27 11.92
C SER A 801 11.03 9.70 11.52
N LEU A 802 10.20 10.08 12.48
CA LEU A 802 8.84 10.57 12.25
C LEU A 802 8.84 11.96 11.59
N ARG A 803 9.78 12.85 11.96
CA ARG A 803 9.98 14.14 11.29
C ARG A 803 10.45 13.96 9.85
N ALA A 804 11.37 13.02 9.59
CA ALA A 804 11.79 12.70 8.22
C ALA A 804 10.61 12.18 7.37
N ARG A 805 9.82 11.24 7.90
CA ARG A 805 8.59 10.74 7.25
C ARG A 805 7.55 11.84 7.04
N LEU A 806 7.38 12.76 7.99
CA LEU A 806 6.47 13.90 7.86
C LEU A 806 6.92 14.83 6.72
N ASN A 807 8.20 15.20 6.68
CA ASN A 807 8.78 16.03 5.61
C ASN A 807 8.62 15.36 4.23
N ASP A 808 8.79 14.03 4.13
CA ASP A 808 8.56 13.28 2.89
C ASP A 808 7.09 13.32 2.46
N VAL A 809 6.15 13.18 3.41
CA VAL A 809 4.70 13.24 3.14
C VAL A 809 4.27 14.65 2.75
N GLU A 810 4.73 15.68 3.47
CA GLU A 810 4.50 17.09 3.13
C GLU A 810 5.12 17.46 1.76
N GLY A 811 6.31 16.94 1.47
CA GLY A 811 6.98 17.09 0.18
C GLY A 811 6.23 16.43 -0.98
N ARG A 812 5.63 15.25 -0.76
CA ARG A 812 4.72 14.60 -1.72
C ARG A 812 3.43 15.41 -1.88
N LEU A 813 2.76 15.77 -0.79
CA LEU A 813 1.53 16.57 -0.81
C LEU A 813 1.72 17.92 -1.53
N SER A 814 2.88 18.57 -1.34
CA SER A 814 3.26 19.79 -2.07
C SER A 814 3.48 19.57 -3.56
N LYS A 815 4.02 18.42 -3.97
CA LYS A 815 4.17 18.05 -5.39
C LYS A 815 2.80 17.74 -6.01
N ASP A 816 1.99 16.94 -5.33
CA ASP A 816 0.66 16.54 -5.79
C ASP A 816 -0.29 17.75 -5.90
N SER A 817 -0.24 18.67 -4.92
CA SER A 817 -0.98 19.93 -4.97
C SER A 817 -0.56 20.81 -6.16
N ARG A 818 0.75 20.92 -6.45
CA ARG A 818 1.24 21.64 -7.63
C ARG A 818 0.85 20.96 -8.94
N ALA A 819 0.94 19.64 -9.02
CA ALA A 819 0.52 18.87 -10.19
C ALA A 819 -0.99 19.01 -10.43
N LEU A 820 -1.81 19.02 -9.37
CA LEU A 820 -3.25 19.23 -9.46
C LEU A 820 -3.59 20.65 -9.92
N VAL A 821 -2.93 21.68 -9.39
CA VAL A 821 -3.10 23.08 -9.84
C VAL A 821 -2.65 23.26 -11.30
N GLN A 822 -1.54 22.61 -11.71
CA GLN A 822 -1.09 22.61 -13.10
C GLN A 822 -2.10 21.93 -14.03
N ALA A 823 -2.63 20.77 -13.64
CA ALA A 823 -3.67 20.07 -14.39
C ALA A 823 -4.98 20.87 -14.46
N GLU A 824 -5.40 21.54 -13.37
CA GLU A 824 -6.55 22.43 -13.34
C GLU A 824 -6.35 23.65 -14.25
N GLY A 825 -5.12 24.18 -14.32
CA GLY A 825 -4.69 25.18 -15.31
C GLY A 825 -4.86 24.68 -16.74
N MET A 826 -4.24 23.55 -17.08
CA MET A 826 -4.36 22.93 -18.40
C MET A 826 -5.82 22.64 -18.80
N TYR A 827 -6.66 22.19 -17.87
CA TYR A 827 -8.09 21.98 -18.14
C TYR A 827 -8.85 23.30 -18.32
N ARG A 828 -8.50 24.38 -17.59
CA ARG A 828 -9.03 25.72 -17.86
C ARG A 828 -8.63 26.21 -19.24
N ASP A 829 -7.37 26.08 -19.61
CA ASP A 829 -6.85 26.54 -20.90
C ASP A 829 -7.56 25.79 -22.05
N GLN A 830 -7.61 24.45 -21.98
CA GLN A 830 -8.38 23.62 -22.93
C GLN A 830 -9.88 24.00 -22.97
N LEU A 831 -10.49 24.34 -21.83
CA LEU A 831 -11.88 24.83 -21.80
C LEU A 831 -12.00 26.20 -22.49
N THR A 832 -11.05 27.11 -22.33
CA THR A 832 -11.06 28.41 -23.02
C THR A 832 -10.81 28.28 -24.52
N GLU A 833 -9.90 27.42 -24.96
CA GLU A 833 -9.67 27.09 -26.36
C GLU A 833 -10.92 26.49 -27.00
N ARG A 834 -11.50 25.44 -26.39
CA ARG A 834 -12.74 24.80 -26.85
C ARG A 834 -13.90 25.81 -26.93
N ASN A 835 -14.07 26.66 -25.91
CA ASN A 835 -15.10 27.70 -25.90
C ASN A 835 -14.85 28.77 -26.97
N THR A 836 -13.60 29.10 -27.27
CA THR A 836 -13.22 30.05 -28.33
C THR A 836 -13.48 29.45 -29.71
N LEU A 837 -13.08 28.20 -29.95
CA LEU A 837 -13.37 27.47 -31.18
C LEU A 837 -14.88 27.32 -31.41
N LEU A 838 -15.65 26.95 -30.38
CA LEU A 838 -17.11 26.86 -30.45
C LEU A 838 -17.75 28.21 -30.78
N LEU A 839 -17.30 29.31 -30.16
CA LEU A 839 -17.78 30.65 -30.47
C LEU A 839 -17.44 31.05 -31.92
N THR A 840 -16.24 30.73 -32.39
CA THR A 840 -15.80 30.97 -33.77
C THR A 840 -16.63 30.16 -34.78
N ILE A 841 -16.85 28.87 -34.54
CA ILE A 841 -17.71 28.01 -35.37
C ILE A 841 -19.15 28.55 -35.40
N TYR A 842 -19.68 28.99 -34.25
CA TYR A 842 -21.00 29.61 -34.17
C TYR A 842 -21.09 30.92 -34.98
N GLN A 843 -20.06 31.76 -34.94
CA GLN A 843 -19.96 32.98 -35.75
C GLN A 843 -19.83 32.68 -37.26
N TYR A 844 -19.12 31.63 -37.66
CA TYR A 844 -19.11 31.19 -39.06
C TYR A 844 -20.46 30.63 -39.51
N LEU A 845 -21.16 29.88 -38.65
CA LEU A 845 -22.55 29.46 -38.88
C LEU A 845 -23.50 30.66 -39.02
N ASP A 846 -23.35 31.71 -38.20
CA ASP A 846 -24.07 32.99 -38.35
C ASP A 846 -23.90 33.59 -39.76
N LYS A 847 -22.65 33.64 -40.25
CA LYS A 847 -22.31 34.17 -41.57
C LYS A 847 -22.88 33.31 -42.71
N ILE A 848 -22.70 31.99 -42.65
CA ILE A 848 -23.20 31.05 -43.68
C ILE A 848 -24.74 31.10 -43.76
N LEU A 849 -25.42 31.22 -42.62
CA LEU A 849 -26.89 31.32 -42.55
C LEU A 849 -27.41 32.74 -42.88
N GLY A 850 -26.53 33.73 -43.08
CA GLY A 850 -26.91 35.10 -43.43
C GLY A 850 -27.60 35.89 -42.31
N VAL A 851 -27.49 35.42 -41.06
CA VAL A 851 -28.22 35.98 -39.89
C VAL A 851 -27.67 37.34 -39.46
N GLU A 852 -26.47 37.74 -39.90
CA GLU A 852 -25.92 39.10 -39.72
C GLU A 852 -26.85 40.23 -40.21
N LYS A 853 -27.82 39.94 -41.09
CA LYS A 853 -28.73 40.95 -41.68
C LYS A 853 -30.07 41.11 -40.96
N THR A 854 -30.40 40.31 -39.94
CA THR A 854 -31.63 40.48 -39.15
C THR A 854 -31.41 41.38 -37.93
N PRO A 855 -32.23 42.43 -37.70
CA PRO A 855 -32.01 43.35 -36.59
C PRO A 855 -32.17 42.65 -35.23
N LYS A 856 -31.13 42.70 -34.39
CA LYS A 856 -31.13 42.15 -33.01
C LYS A 856 -32.17 42.86 -32.14
N LYS A 857 -33.39 42.33 -32.09
CA LYS A 857 -34.48 42.81 -31.22
C LYS A 857 -34.61 41.94 -29.97
N GLY A 858 -34.21 42.50 -28.83
CA GLY A 858 -34.77 42.18 -27.52
C GLY A 858 -34.23 40.92 -26.83
N SER A 859 -33.36 41.13 -25.84
CA SER A 859 -33.06 40.24 -24.69
C SER A 859 -32.53 38.82 -24.92
N ALA A 860 -32.63 38.23 -26.11
CA ALA A 860 -31.90 37.01 -26.47
C ALA A 860 -30.44 37.37 -26.81
N ALA A 861 -29.69 37.82 -25.81
CA ALA A 861 -28.25 38.02 -25.95
C ALA A 861 -27.60 36.67 -26.29
N GLU A 862 -26.73 36.66 -27.31
CA GLU A 862 -25.99 35.46 -27.72
C GLU A 862 -25.23 34.89 -26.51
N THR A 863 -25.77 33.82 -25.91
CA THR A 863 -25.15 33.17 -24.76
C THR A 863 -23.83 32.58 -25.21
N LYS A 864 -22.74 33.25 -24.84
CA LYS A 864 -21.39 32.80 -25.13
C LYS A 864 -21.14 31.45 -24.45
N PRO A 865 -20.37 30.52 -25.06
CA PRO A 865 -20.13 29.18 -24.52
C PRO A 865 -19.70 29.16 -23.03
N PHE A 866 -18.91 30.17 -22.64
CA PHE A 866 -18.39 30.37 -21.28
C PHE A 866 -19.38 30.97 -20.26
N THR A 867 -20.61 31.32 -20.65
CA THR A 867 -21.64 31.88 -19.75
C THR A 867 -22.77 30.90 -19.46
N ASN A 868 -23.27 30.21 -20.48
CA ASN A 868 -24.29 29.17 -20.34
C ASN A 868 -24.20 28.21 -21.53
N PHE A 869 -23.54 27.07 -21.32
CA PHE A 869 -23.28 26.12 -22.39
C PHE A 869 -24.55 25.45 -22.94
N SER A 870 -25.57 25.16 -22.12
CA SER A 870 -26.79 24.50 -22.63
C SER A 870 -27.56 25.40 -23.60
N VAL A 871 -27.75 26.67 -23.24
CA VAL A 871 -28.42 27.65 -24.12
C VAL A 871 -27.57 27.94 -25.37
N PHE A 872 -26.25 27.97 -25.26
CA PHE A 872 -25.36 28.03 -26.43
C PHE A 872 -25.54 26.80 -27.35
N HIS A 873 -25.56 25.60 -26.77
CA HIS A 873 -25.68 24.33 -27.47
C HIS A 873 -27.02 24.20 -28.21
N ASP A 874 -28.13 24.57 -27.57
CA ASP A 874 -29.47 24.58 -28.20
C ASP A 874 -29.54 25.56 -29.38
N ASN A 875 -28.92 26.74 -29.24
CA ASN A 875 -28.80 27.71 -30.33
C ASN A 875 -27.90 27.20 -31.47
N LEU A 876 -26.78 26.54 -31.16
CA LEU A 876 -25.89 25.92 -32.15
C LEU A 876 -26.60 24.79 -32.91
N ILE A 877 -27.34 23.92 -32.21
CA ILE A 877 -28.17 22.87 -32.84
C ILE A 877 -29.22 23.47 -33.77
N THR A 878 -29.87 24.56 -33.35
CA THR A 878 -30.88 25.24 -34.18
C THR A 878 -30.28 25.77 -35.48
N ARG A 879 -29.06 26.35 -35.42
CA ARG A 879 -28.30 26.78 -36.60
C ARG A 879 -27.86 25.62 -37.48
N LEU A 880 -27.35 24.53 -36.89
CA LEU A 880 -26.96 23.33 -37.64
C LEU A 880 -28.15 22.68 -38.36
N LYS A 881 -29.34 22.66 -37.74
CA LYS A 881 -30.59 22.22 -38.40
C LYS A 881 -30.95 23.11 -39.59
N ALA A 882 -30.81 24.43 -39.46
CA ALA A 882 -31.03 25.35 -40.57
C ALA A 882 -30.01 25.14 -41.71
N LEU A 883 -28.74 24.91 -41.39
CA LEU A 883 -27.69 24.61 -42.39
C LEU A 883 -27.96 23.29 -43.11
N SER A 884 -28.33 22.24 -42.37
CA SER A 884 -28.71 20.94 -42.92
C SER A 884 -29.93 21.05 -43.85
N GLN A 885 -30.91 21.89 -43.50
CA GLN A 885 -32.05 22.16 -44.37
C GLN A 885 -31.64 22.87 -45.68
N ILE A 886 -30.72 23.84 -45.61
CA ILE A 886 -30.17 24.51 -46.80
C ILE A 886 -29.41 23.52 -47.69
N GLN A 887 -28.62 22.61 -47.10
CA GLN A 887 -27.93 21.54 -47.83
C GLN A 887 -28.95 20.62 -48.53
N LEU A 888 -29.97 20.13 -47.82
CA LEU A 888 -31.02 19.28 -48.41
C LEU A 888 -31.76 19.97 -49.56
N ASP A 889 -32.00 21.27 -49.47
CA ASP A 889 -32.67 22.03 -50.53
C ASP A 889 -31.71 22.39 -51.68
N PHE A 890 -30.40 22.49 -51.44
CA PHE A 890 -29.39 22.55 -52.48
C PHE A 890 -29.30 21.22 -53.23
N ASP A 891 -29.21 20.08 -52.55
CA ASP A 891 -29.15 18.75 -53.16
C ASP A 891 -30.39 18.45 -54.02
N LYS A 892 -31.58 18.85 -53.57
CA LYS A 892 -32.81 18.77 -54.38
C LYS A 892 -32.70 19.62 -55.65
N ARG A 893 -32.26 20.89 -55.54
CA ARG A 893 -32.08 21.78 -56.70
C ARG A 893 -31.01 21.27 -57.66
N ALA A 894 -29.90 20.73 -57.15
CA ALA A 894 -28.86 20.11 -57.95
C ALA A 894 -29.42 18.93 -58.75
N LYS A 895 -30.09 17.98 -58.08
CA LYS A 895 -30.75 16.83 -58.74
C LYS A 895 -31.84 17.25 -59.74
N GLU A 896 -32.62 18.28 -59.44
CA GLU A 896 -33.59 18.85 -60.40
C GLU A 896 -32.89 19.43 -61.64
N VAL A 897 -31.77 20.12 -61.47
CA VAL A 897 -30.98 20.70 -62.56
C VAL A 897 -30.29 19.60 -63.39
N GLU A 898 -29.67 18.62 -62.73
CA GLU A 898 -29.09 17.43 -63.35
C GLU A 898 -30.14 16.63 -64.15
N SER A 899 -31.33 16.39 -63.58
CA SER A 899 -32.45 15.76 -64.30
C SER A 899 -32.81 16.57 -65.55
N ARG A 900 -33.04 17.89 -65.42
CA ARG A 900 -33.37 18.76 -66.56
C ARG A 900 -32.29 18.77 -67.64
N PHE A 901 -31.01 18.66 -67.28
CA PHE A 901 -29.92 18.55 -68.26
C PHE A 901 -29.83 17.15 -68.87
N THR A 902 -30.06 16.10 -68.09
CA THR A 902 -30.12 14.71 -68.57
C THR A 902 -31.28 14.52 -69.55
N ASP A 903 -32.45 15.08 -69.25
CA ASP A 903 -33.63 15.10 -70.12
C ASP A 903 -33.33 15.84 -71.44
N LYS A 904 -32.70 17.02 -71.38
CA LYS A 904 -32.26 17.77 -72.56
C LYS A 904 -31.22 17.00 -73.39
N LEU A 905 -30.26 16.33 -72.75
CA LEU A 905 -29.26 15.51 -73.43
C LEU A 905 -29.91 14.28 -74.09
N GLY A 906 -30.85 13.63 -73.42
CA GLY A 906 -31.65 12.54 -73.98
C GLY A 906 -32.49 13.00 -75.18
N GLU A 907 -33.08 14.19 -75.10
CA GLU A 907 -33.82 14.79 -76.21
C GLU A 907 -32.90 15.16 -77.39
N MET A 908 -31.75 15.79 -77.17
CA MET A 908 -30.77 16.05 -78.23
C MET A 908 -30.24 14.75 -78.87
N ARG A 909 -30.05 13.68 -78.08
CA ARG A 909 -29.70 12.35 -78.63
C ARG A 909 -30.80 11.80 -79.52
N ARG A 910 -32.08 11.84 -79.10
CA ARG A 910 -33.22 11.43 -79.95
C ARG A 910 -33.35 12.26 -81.23
N GLN A 911 -33.07 13.57 -81.15
CA GLN A 911 -33.05 14.44 -82.32
C GLN A 911 -31.90 14.11 -83.28
N LEU A 912 -30.71 13.79 -82.76
CA LEU A 912 -29.58 13.30 -83.56
C LEU A 912 -29.89 11.95 -84.20
N ASP A 913 -30.43 10.98 -83.46
CA ASP A 913 -30.85 9.68 -84.00
C ASP A 913 -31.93 9.82 -85.09
N SER A 914 -32.86 10.75 -84.91
CA SER A 914 -33.88 11.08 -85.92
C SER A 914 -33.25 11.67 -87.18
N ARG A 915 -32.29 12.59 -87.05
CA ARG A 915 -31.52 13.16 -88.17
C ARG A 915 -30.66 12.10 -88.87
N TRP A 916 -30.00 11.21 -88.14
CA TRP A 916 -29.25 10.09 -88.70
C TRP A 916 -30.17 9.16 -89.50
N ARG A 917 -31.32 8.75 -88.96
CA ARG A 917 -32.31 7.94 -89.70
C ARG A 917 -32.89 8.67 -90.92
N GLN A 918 -32.94 10.00 -90.92
CA GLN A 918 -33.29 10.79 -92.11
C GLN A 918 -32.15 10.76 -93.14
N ILE A 919 -30.90 10.94 -92.71
CA ILE A 919 -29.71 10.82 -93.56
C ILE A 919 -29.63 9.43 -94.18
N ASP A 920 -29.81 8.35 -93.41
CA ASP A 920 -29.84 6.97 -93.93
C ASP A 920 -30.90 6.77 -95.02
N LYS A 921 -32.10 7.34 -94.83
CA LYS A 921 -33.17 7.32 -95.84
C LYS A 921 -32.80 8.13 -97.08
N PHE A 922 -32.17 9.30 -96.91
CA PHE A 922 -31.66 10.08 -98.04
C PHE A 922 -30.56 9.33 -98.78
N GLU A 923 -29.59 8.74 -98.09
CA GLU A 923 -28.55 7.91 -98.69
C GLU A 923 -29.13 6.71 -99.44
N GLN A 924 -30.10 5.99 -98.86
CA GLN A 924 -30.79 4.89 -99.53
C GLN A 924 -31.52 5.40 -100.78
N SER A 925 -32.21 6.55 -100.71
CA SER A 925 -32.85 7.14 -101.89
C SER A 925 -31.85 7.54 -102.98
N VAL A 926 -30.69 8.09 -102.60
CA VAL A 926 -29.61 8.47 -103.52
C VAL A 926 -28.94 7.24 -104.13
N LYS A 927 -28.74 6.16 -103.34
CA LYS A 927 -28.27 4.85 -103.82
C LYS A 927 -29.25 4.26 -104.84
N LEU A 928 -30.55 4.22 -104.54
CA LEU A 928 -31.60 3.77 -105.47
C LEU A 928 -31.66 4.62 -106.75
N VAL A 929 -31.53 5.94 -106.66
CA VAL A 929 -31.43 6.83 -107.84
C VAL A 929 -30.14 6.57 -108.63
N GLY A 930 -29.03 6.28 -107.96
CA GLY A 930 -27.76 5.88 -108.57
C GLY A 930 -27.85 4.54 -109.31
N GLU A 931 -28.47 3.53 -108.69
CA GLU A 931 -28.76 2.22 -109.29
C GLU A 931 -29.72 2.35 -110.47
N ALA A 932 -30.78 3.15 -110.34
CA ALA A 932 -31.68 3.46 -111.43
C ALA A 932 -30.93 4.12 -112.59
N LYS A 933 -30.09 5.14 -112.33
CA LYS A 933 -29.24 5.80 -113.34
C LYS A 933 -28.24 4.83 -113.99
N ALA A 934 -27.67 3.91 -113.23
CA ALA A 934 -26.81 2.85 -113.76
C ALA A 934 -27.60 1.83 -114.61
N GLY A 935 -28.84 1.52 -114.23
CA GLY A 935 -29.77 0.70 -115.00
C GLY A 935 -30.20 1.39 -116.30
N TRP A 936 -30.51 2.69 -116.27
CA TRP A 936 -30.78 3.49 -117.47
C TRP A 936 -29.56 3.58 -118.39
N ARG A 937 -28.34 3.73 -117.86
CA ARG A 937 -27.11 3.67 -118.66
C ARG A 937 -26.87 2.30 -119.29
N ARG A 938 -27.15 1.20 -118.57
CA ARG A 938 -27.09 -0.16 -119.13
C ARG A 938 -28.12 -0.36 -120.25
N LYS A 939 -29.38 0.03 -120.02
CA LYS A 939 -30.44 0.00 -121.05
C LYS A 939 -30.12 0.90 -122.23
N LEU A 940 -29.54 2.09 -122.00
CA LEU A 940 -29.12 2.99 -123.07
C LEU A 940 -28.02 2.33 -123.90
N LYS A 941 -26.98 1.78 -123.29
CA LYS A 941 -25.90 1.06 -123.99
C LYS A 941 -26.41 -0.18 -124.74
N GLU A 942 -27.38 -0.88 -124.17
CA GLU A 942 -28.06 -2.01 -124.83
C GLU A 942 -28.88 -1.53 -126.03
N LYS A 943 -29.60 -0.42 -125.93
CA LYS A 943 -30.32 0.21 -127.06
C LYS A 943 -29.41 0.89 -128.07
N GLU A 944 -28.25 1.38 -127.68
CA GLU A 944 -27.19 1.86 -128.58
C GLU A 944 -26.62 0.67 -129.36
N GLY A 945 -26.32 -0.45 -128.70
CA GLY A 945 -25.90 -1.70 -129.36
C GLY A 945 -26.98 -2.30 -130.27
N GLU A 946 -28.25 -2.29 -129.86
CA GLU A 946 -29.37 -2.66 -130.75
C GLU A 946 -29.50 -1.68 -131.93
N ALA A 947 -29.31 -0.38 -131.72
CA ALA A 947 -29.37 0.62 -132.78
C ALA A 947 -28.16 0.55 -133.72
N GLU A 948 -26.97 0.17 -133.24
CA GLU A 948 -25.80 -0.14 -134.05
C GLU A 948 -26.00 -1.44 -134.83
N ALA A 949 -26.57 -2.49 -134.22
CA ALA A 949 -26.95 -3.71 -134.92
C ALA A 949 -28.06 -3.46 -135.96
N LEU A 950 -29.03 -2.58 -135.68
CA LEU A 950 -30.04 -2.15 -136.64
C LEU A 950 -29.46 -1.24 -137.73
N LYS A 951 -28.44 -0.41 -137.43
CA LYS A 951 -27.70 0.36 -138.45
C LYS A 951 -26.86 -0.56 -139.33
N ALA A 952 -26.21 -1.57 -138.77
CA ALA A 952 -25.48 -2.60 -139.51
C ALA A 952 -26.43 -3.43 -140.38
N ASN A 953 -27.54 -3.90 -139.81
CA ASN A 953 -28.60 -4.56 -140.57
C ASN A 953 -29.22 -3.63 -141.62
N ASN A 954 -29.29 -2.32 -141.40
CA ASN A 954 -29.78 -1.36 -142.40
C ASN A 954 -28.70 -0.99 -143.44
N SER A 955 -27.41 -1.03 -143.13
CA SER A 955 -26.36 -0.95 -144.13
C SER A 955 -26.30 -2.22 -144.97
N ASP A 956 -26.52 -3.38 -144.35
CA ASP A 956 -26.58 -4.67 -145.03
C ASP A 956 -27.87 -4.82 -145.84
N LEU A 957 -29.01 -4.37 -145.33
CA LEU A 957 -30.27 -4.29 -146.09
C LEU A 957 -30.21 -3.18 -147.14
N SER A 958 -29.50 -2.07 -146.93
CA SER A 958 -29.28 -1.06 -147.98
C SER A 958 -28.29 -1.56 -149.04
N ALA A 959 -27.29 -2.36 -148.67
CA ALA A 959 -26.42 -3.07 -149.60
C ALA A 959 -27.23 -4.11 -150.38
N GLN A 960 -28.03 -4.93 -149.71
CA GLN A 960 -28.94 -5.89 -150.33
C GLN A 960 -30.02 -5.21 -151.18
N VAL A 961 -30.54 -4.04 -150.81
CA VAL A 961 -31.48 -3.24 -151.64
C VAL A 961 -30.75 -2.54 -152.78
N SER A 962 -29.47 -2.19 -152.65
CA SER A 962 -28.66 -1.74 -153.79
C SER A 962 -28.35 -2.90 -154.76
N LEU A 963 -28.27 -4.13 -154.25
CA LEU A 963 -28.08 -5.37 -154.99
C LEU A 963 -29.39 -5.85 -155.65
N LEU A 964 -30.52 -5.75 -154.94
CA LEU A 964 -31.90 -6.09 -155.35
C LEU A 964 -32.61 -4.97 -156.11
N LYS A 965 -32.02 -3.77 -156.22
CA LYS A 965 -32.40 -2.78 -157.24
C LYS A 965 -32.10 -3.26 -158.68
N ARG A 966 -31.54 -4.47 -158.82
CA ARG A 966 -31.68 -5.30 -160.02
C ARG A 966 -32.60 -6.49 -159.69
N THR A 967 -33.70 -6.56 -160.45
CA THR A 967 -34.73 -7.62 -160.57
C THR A 967 -35.95 -7.59 -159.61
N ASN A 968 -37.04 -8.20 -160.07
CA ASN A 968 -38.46 -7.92 -159.75
C ASN A 968 -39.09 -9.01 -158.82
N PRO A 969 -40.38 -8.99 -158.41
CA PRO A 969 -40.81 -9.43 -157.08
C PRO A 969 -41.68 -10.71 -157.07
N ALA A 970 -42.06 -11.19 -155.87
CA ALA A 970 -43.44 -11.64 -155.54
C ALA A 970 -43.55 -12.23 -154.12
N ASP A 971 -44.47 -11.68 -153.31
CA ASP A 971 -44.85 -12.22 -152.00
C ASP A 971 -46.10 -13.09 -152.07
N HIS A 972 -46.17 -14.14 -151.23
CA HIS A 972 -47.45 -14.73 -150.82
C HIS A 972 -47.38 -15.59 -149.53
N SER A 973 -46.18 -15.92 -149.06
CA SER A 973 -45.94 -16.68 -147.81
C SER A 973 -45.96 -15.80 -146.55
N GLU A 974 -45.49 -14.56 -146.63
CA GLU A 974 -45.31 -13.68 -145.47
C GLU A 974 -46.62 -13.38 -144.73
N LEU A 975 -47.70 -13.14 -145.47
CA LEU A 975 -49.03 -12.79 -144.95
C LEU A 975 -49.54 -13.77 -143.89
N ARG A 976 -49.31 -15.09 -144.06
CA ARG A 976 -49.73 -16.08 -143.04
C ARG A 976 -48.86 -16.05 -141.79
N SER A 977 -47.56 -15.76 -141.94
CA SER A 977 -46.63 -15.64 -140.80
C SER A 977 -46.93 -14.41 -139.95
N LEU A 978 -47.35 -13.31 -140.57
CA LEU A 978 -47.70 -12.06 -139.89
C LEU A 978 -49.00 -12.22 -139.09
N THR A 979 -50.04 -12.86 -139.65
CA THR A 979 -51.29 -13.15 -138.94
C THR A 979 -51.07 -14.00 -137.69
N ALA A 980 -50.20 -15.01 -137.75
CA ALA A 980 -49.86 -15.84 -136.59
C ALA A 980 -49.09 -15.09 -135.49
N ARG A 981 -48.26 -14.10 -135.86
CA ARG A 981 -47.61 -13.20 -134.88
C ARG A 981 -48.60 -12.24 -134.22
N ALA A 982 -49.56 -11.71 -134.99
CA ALA A 982 -50.58 -10.79 -134.48
C ALA A 982 -51.42 -11.42 -133.35
N MET A 983 -51.97 -12.62 -133.55
CA MET A 983 -52.76 -13.32 -132.50
C MET A 983 -51.95 -13.66 -131.24
N ASN A 984 -50.65 -13.94 -131.37
CA ASN A 984 -49.77 -14.15 -130.22
C ASN A 984 -49.43 -12.84 -129.48
N ALA A 985 -49.39 -11.71 -130.19
CA ALA A 985 -49.26 -10.39 -129.57
C ALA A 985 -50.54 -10.00 -128.79
N GLU A 986 -51.74 -10.23 -129.35
CA GLU A 986 -53.01 -9.97 -128.66
C GLU A 986 -53.16 -10.76 -127.36
N ARG A 987 -52.81 -12.06 -127.35
CA ARG A 987 -52.83 -12.86 -126.10
C ARG A 987 -51.86 -12.34 -125.04
N ARG A 988 -50.69 -11.84 -125.45
CA ARG A 988 -49.73 -11.22 -124.53
C ARG A 988 -50.22 -9.86 -124.01
N LEU A 989 -50.89 -9.08 -124.85
CA LEU A 989 -51.51 -7.81 -124.48
C LEU A 989 -52.62 -8.01 -123.43
N ASN A 990 -53.55 -8.94 -123.65
CA ASN A 990 -54.62 -9.24 -122.69
C ASN A 990 -54.07 -9.73 -121.35
N ASN A 991 -53.05 -10.59 -121.35
CA ASN A 991 -52.40 -11.02 -120.11
C ASN A 991 -51.70 -9.87 -119.37
N ALA A 992 -51.06 -8.95 -120.10
CA ALA A 992 -50.45 -7.76 -119.51
C ALA A 992 -51.50 -6.78 -118.95
N GLN A 993 -52.63 -6.58 -119.65
CA GLN A 993 -53.75 -5.74 -119.16
C GLN A 993 -54.40 -6.32 -117.90
N ASN A 994 -54.60 -7.64 -117.84
CA ASN A 994 -55.13 -8.30 -116.64
C ASN A 994 -54.15 -8.21 -115.44
N GLN A 995 -52.84 -8.28 -115.70
CA GLN A 995 -51.82 -8.06 -114.66
C GLN A 995 -51.76 -6.60 -114.20
N LEU A 996 -51.95 -5.64 -115.11
CA LEU A 996 -52.03 -4.22 -114.79
C LEU A 996 -53.23 -3.92 -113.89
N LEU A 997 -54.44 -4.33 -114.29
CA LEU A 997 -55.68 -4.21 -113.50
C LEU A 997 -55.52 -4.81 -112.09
N ALA A 998 -54.97 -6.02 -111.97
CA ALA A 998 -54.73 -6.67 -110.68
C ALA A 998 -53.66 -5.97 -109.81
N SER A 999 -52.80 -5.13 -110.40
CA SER A 999 -51.84 -4.28 -109.67
C SER A 999 -52.45 -2.94 -109.28
N GLU A 1000 -53.31 -2.36 -110.11
CA GLU A 1000 -54.05 -1.13 -109.87
C GLU A 1000 -55.07 -1.33 -108.72
N GLU A 1001 -55.80 -2.45 -108.70
CA GLU A 1001 -56.68 -2.81 -107.57
C GLU A 1001 -55.91 -2.96 -106.25
N LYS A 1002 -54.70 -3.55 -106.27
CA LYS A 1002 -53.86 -3.68 -105.08
C LYS A 1002 -53.33 -2.32 -104.60
N LEU A 1003 -52.98 -1.42 -105.51
CA LEU A 1003 -52.59 -0.05 -105.18
C LEU A 1003 -53.77 0.75 -104.61
N ALA A 1004 -54.96 0.64 -105.19
CA ALA A 1004 -56.17 1.26 -104.66
C ALA A 1004 -56.52 0.75 -103.25
N ALA A 1005 -56.44 -0.57 -103.02
CA ALA A 1005 -56.68 -1.18 -101.71
C ALA A 1005 -55.62 -0.79 -100.66
N LEU A 1006 -54.36 -0.60 -101.06
CA LEU A 1006 -53.32 -0.06 -100.18
C LEU A 1006 -53.58 1.41 -99.84
N ASN A 1007 -53.87 2.26 -100.83
CA ASN A 1007 -54.15 3.67 -100.62
C ASN A 1007 -55.35 3.88 -99.69
N ALA A 1008 -56.42 3.09 -99.83
CA ALA A 1008 -57.59 3.14 -98.94
C ALA A 1008 -57.27 2.71 -97.49
N ARG A 1009 -56.32 1.78 -97.30
CA ARG A 1009 -55.82 1.42 -95.96
C ARG A 1009 -54.92 2.50 -95.36
N THR A 1010 -54.16 3.21 -96.19
CA THR A 1010 -53.33 4.34 -95.75
C THR A 1010 -54.20 5.52 -95.32
N THR A 1011 -55.16 5.97 -96.14
CA THR A 1011 -56.06 7.08 -95.76
C THR A 1011 -56.86 6.79 -94.50
N THR A 1012 -57.41 5.58 -94.35
CA THR A 1012 -58.14 5.20 -93.12
C THR A 1012 -57.23 4.98 -91.90
N ALA A 1013 -55.91 4.85 -92.09
CA ALA A 1013 -54.94 4.93 -91.00
C ALA A 1013 -54.62 6.39 -90.65
N ASP A 1014 -54.41 7.23 -91.65
CA ASP A 1014 -54.11 8.66 -91.50
C ASP A 1014 -55.25 9.41 -90.81
N GLU A 1015 -56.51 9.18 -91.19
CA GLU A 1015 -57.70 9.73 -90.50
C GLU A 1015 -57.73 9.36 -88.99
N LYS A 1016 -57.34 8.12 -88.64
CA LYS A 1016 -57.25 7.65 -87.25
C LYS A 1016 -56.04 8.19 -86.50
N TRP A 1017 -54.98 8.59 -87.22
CA TRP A 1017 -53.83 9.30 -86.65
C TRP A 1017 -54.18 10.76 -86.41
N GLU A 1018 -54.76 11.46 -87.39
CA GLU A 1018 -55.21 12.84 -87.23
C GLU A 1018 -56.23 12.98 -86.08
N ALA A 1019 -57.19 12.05 -85.97
CA ALA A 1019 -58.17 12.06 -84.87
C ALA A 1019 -57.47 11.98 -83.49
N ARG A 1020 -56.47 11.11 -83.34
CA ARG A 1020 -55.67 10.99 -82.10
C ARG A 1020 -54.79 12.22 -81.86
N VAL A 1021 -54.20 12.80 -82.91
CA VAL A 1021 -53.43 14.05 -82.79
C VAL A 1021 -54.31 15.20 -82.31
N ARG A 1022 -55.49 15.40 -82.93
CA ARG A 1022 -56.48 16.42 -82.48
C ARG A 1022 -56.92 16.20 -81.03
N GLU A 1023 -57.09 14.95 -80.60
CA GLU A 1023 -57.41 14.63 -79.21
C GLU A 1023 -56.26 15.00 -78.25
N TYR A 1024 -55.01 14.66 -78.59
CA TYR A 1024 -53.85 15.03 -77.78
C TYR A 1024 -53.63 16.55 -77.73
N GLU A 1025 -53.81 17.27 -78.84
CA GLU A 1025 -53.77 18.74 -78.89
C GLU A 1025 -54.84 19.37 -77.99
N SER A 1026 -56.06 18.82 -78.00
CA SER A 1026 -57.15 19.26 -77.13
C SER A 1026 -56.83 19.05 -75.65
N ARG A 1027 -56.35 17.85 -75.28
CA ARG A 1027 -55.91 17.52 -73.91
C ARG A 1027 -54.74 18.41 -73.46
N LEU A 1028 -53.79 18.69 -74.34
CA LEU A 1028 -52.64 19.56 -74.05
C LEU A 1028 -53.09 21.01 -73.80
N ARG A 1029 -53.94 21.58 -74.67
CA ARG A 1029 -54.52 22.92 -74.47
C ARG A 1029 -55.31 23.01 -73.15
N ALA A 1030 -56.11 22.00 -72.81
CA ALA A 1030 -56.84 21.96 -71.55
C ALA A 1030 -55.91 21.94 -70.33
N ALA A 1031 -54.80 21.19 -70.39
CA ALA A 1031 -53.78 21.16 -69.35
C ALA A 1031 -53.05 22.52 -69.24
N GLU A 1032 -52.67 23.13 -70.35
CA GLU A 1032 -52.04 24.46 -70.38
C GLU A 1032 -52.95 25.54 -69.79
N GLU A 1033 -54.26 25.54 -70.13
CA GLU A 1033 -55.21 26.47 -69.52
C GLU A 1033 -55.38 26.22 -68.03
N LYS A 1034 -55.40 24.96 -67.57
CA LYS A 1034 -55.45 24.66 -66.13
C LYS A 1034 -54.23 25.22 -65.41
N VAL A 1035 -53.02 25.03 -65.95
CA VAL A 1035 -51.79 25.61 -65.39
C VAL A 1035 -51.80 27.15 -65.44
N LYS A 1036 -52.38 27.77 -66.48
CA LYS A 1036 -52.58 29.24 -66.53
C LYS A 1036 -53.52 29.72 -65.43
N ARG A 1037 -54.65 29.05 -65.19
CA ARG A 1037 -55.59 29.37 -64.09
C ARG A 1037 -54.94 29.18 -62.72
N GLU A 1038 -54.21 28.08 -62.50
CA GLU A 1038 -53.48 27.82 -61.25
C GLU A 1038 -52.37 28.84 -60.98
N ARG A 1039 -51.61 29.25 -62.01
CA ARG A 1039 -50.63 30.34 -61.92
C ARG A 1039 -51.29 31.68 -61.62
N GLN A 1040 -52.44 31.97 -62.20
CA GLN A 1040 -53.18 33.21 -61.96
C GLN A 1040 -53.74 33.26 -60.53
N GLY A 1041 -54.43 32.21 -60.07
CA GLY A 1041 -54.89 32.08 -58.68
C GLY A 1041 -53.73 31.93 -57.65
N GLY A 1042 -52.53 31.57 -58.10
CA GLY A 1042 -51.30 31.68 -57.33
C GLY A 1042 -50.84 33.13 -57.16
N LYS A 1043 -50.80 33.90 -58.26
CA LYS A 1043 -50.48 35.34 -58.25
C LYS A 1043 -51.47 36.14 -57.42
N GLU A 1044 -52.76 35.84 -57.52
CA GLU A 1044 -53.81 36.53 -56.75
C GLU A 1044 -53.64 36.28 -55.25
N ARG A 1045 -53.43 35.03 -54.82
CA ARG A 1045 -53.11 34.72 -53.41
C ARG A 1045 -51.81 35.37 -52.93
N VAL A 1046 -50.77 35.46 -53.77
CA VAL A 1046 -49.54 36.17 -53.42
C VAL A 1046 -49.81 37.67 -53.26
N ALA A 1047 -50.58 38.30 -54.16
CA ALA A 1047 -50.94 39.71 -54.07
C ALA A 1047 -51.84 40.01 -52.85
N GLU A 1048 -52.75 39.11 -52.49
CA GLU A 1048 -53.54 39.18 -51.26
C GLU A 1048 -52.65 39.09 -50.01
N LEU A 1049 -51.73 38.12 -49.96
CA LEU A 1049 -50.78 37.98 -48.85
C LEU A 1049 -49.83 39.18 -48.74
N GLU A 1050 -49.33 39.71 -49.86
CA GLU A 1050 -48.58 40.97 -49.88
C GLU A 1050 -49.41 42.16 -49.37
N GLY A 1051 -50.71 42.20 -49.70
CA GLY A 1051 -51.65 43.20 -49.19
C GLY A 1051 -51.86 43.09 -47.68
N VAL A 1052 -52.01 41.87 -47.15
CA VAL A 1052 -52.09 41.59 -45.71
C VAL A 1052 -50.78 41.95 -45.00
N VAL A 1053 -49.62 41.58 -45.55
CA VAL A 1053 -48.30 41.95 -45.02
C VAL A 1053 -48.11 43.46 -45.03
N LYS A 1054 -48.54 44.18 -46.07
CA LYS A 1054 -48.51 45.65 -46.11
C LYS A 1054 -49.42 46.29 -45.05
N LYS A 1055 -50.60 45.72 -44.78
CA LYS A 1055 -51.48 46.16 -43.67
C LYS A 1055 -50.84 45.90 -42.31
N LEU A 1056 -50.36 44.68 -42.04
CA LEU A 1056 -49.68 44.33 -40.79
C LEU A 1056 -48.42 45.18 -40.56
N ASN A 1057 -47.62 45.44 -41.59
CA ASN A 1057 -46.47 46.34 -41.49
C ASN A 1057 -46.90 47.78 -41.16
N ARG A 1058 -48.01 48.26 -41.71
CA ARG A 1058 -48.56 49.58 -41.37
C ARG A 1058 -49.06 49.63 -39.92
N GLU A 1059 -49.77 48.61 -39.46
CA GLU A 1059 -50.22 48.48 -38.07
C GLU A 1059 -49.03 48.40 -37.11
N VAL A 1060 -47.95 47.71 -37.48
CA VAL A 1060 -46.68 47.65 -36.73
C VAL A 1060 -45.97 49.01 -36.72
N GLU A 1061 -45.94 49.76 -37.81
CA GLU A 1061 -45.39 51.14 -37.82
C GLU A 1061 -46.24 52.10 -36.99
N GLU A 1062 -47.57 51.99 -37.04
CA GLU A 1062 -48.49 52.77 -36.20
C GLU A 1062 -48.41 52.36 -34.71
N ALA A 1063 -48.08 51.10 -34.41
CA ALA A 1063 -47.76 50.64 -33.06
C ALA A 1063 -46.37 51.12 -32.59
N LYS A 1064 -45.34 51.12 -33.47
CA LYS A 1064 -44.03 51.71 -33.18
C LYS A 1064 -44.15 53.20 -32.89
N LYS A 1065 -44.88 53.96 -33.71
CA LYS A 1065 -45.13 55.40 -33.48
C LYS A 1065 -45.83 55.65 -32.16
N ARG A 1066 -46.84 54.84 -31.80
CA ARG A 1066 -47.45 54.87 -30.47
C ARG A 1066 -46.46 54.57 -29.35
N ASN A 1067 -45.59 53.56 -29.50
CA ASN A 1067 -44.54 53.27 -28.52
C ASN A 1067 -43.49 54.40 -28.40
N VAL A 1068 -43.14 55.07 -29.50
CA VAL A 1068 -42.25 56.24 -29.46
C VAL A 1068 -42.93 57.40 -28.73
N GLN A 1069 -44.19 57.71 -29.03
CA GLN A 1069 -44.96 58.73 -28.33
C GLN A 1069 -45.16 58.41 -26.84
N VAL A 1070 -45.39 57.13 -26.49
CA VAL A 1070 -45.43 56.69 -25.08
C VAL A 1070 -44.05 56.83 -24.44
N GLY A 1071 -42.97 56.53 -25.16
CA GLY A 1071 -41.59 56.78 -24.73
C GLY A 1071 -41.32 58.25 -24.45
N GLU A 1072 -41.69 59.15 -25.35
CA GLU A 1072 -41.60 60.61 -25.18
C GLU A 1072 -42.45 61.11 -24.00
N ILE A 1073 -43.64 60.52 -23.77
CA ILE A 1073 -44.49 60.83 -22.61
C ILE A 1073 -43.83 60.34 -21.31
N VAL A 1074 -43.18 59.17 -21.30
CA VAL A 1074 -42.43 58.67 -20.14
C VAL A 1074 -41.19 59.53 -19.89
N GLU A 1075 -40.41 59.86 -20.92
CA GLU A 1075 -39.21 60.69 -20.79
C GLU A 1075 -39.56 62.13 -20.36
N THR A 1076 -40.67 62.70 -20.83
CA THR A 1076 -41.17 63.99 -20.34
C THR A 1076 -41.76 63.92 -18.93
N ALA A 1077 -42.33 62.78 -18.52
CA ALA A 1077 -42.74 62.54 -17.13
C ALA A 1077 -41.54 62.38 -16.19
N GLU A 1078 -40.45 61.76 -16.64
CA GLU A 1078 -39.18 61.67 -15.90
C GLU A 1078 -38.49 63.04 -15.81
N ARG A 1079 -38.42 63.81 -16.90
CA ARG A 1079 -37.94 65.22 -16.88
C ARG A 1079 -38.78 66.12 -15.98
N ARG A 1080 -40.08 65.85 -15.83
CA ARG A 1080 -40.95 66.57 -14.85
C ARG A 1080 -40.74 66.13 -13.40
N LYS A 1081 -40.13 64.98 -13.14
CA LYS A 1081 -39.75 64.54 -11.77
C LYS A 1081 -38.36 65.05 -11.34
N SER A 1082 -37.54 65.56 -12.24
CA SER A 1082 -36.15 65.98 -11.96
C SER A 1082 -35.89 67.49 -11.90
N SER A 1083 -36.93 68.34 -11.93
CA SER A 1083 -36.78 69.80 -11.81
C SER A 1083 -37.29 70.33 -10.45
N PRO A 1084 -36.43 70.93 -9.60
CA PRO A 1084 -36.79 71.42 -8.27
C PRO A 1084 -37.43 72.82 -8.28
N ARG A 1085 -38.14 73.13 -7.19
CA ARG A 1085 -38.76 74.44 -6.89
C ARG A 1085 -37.78 75.62 -7.05
N GLY A 1086 -38.23 76.68 -7.73
CA GLY A 1086 -37.63 78.02 -7.69
C GLY A 1086 -38.66 79.05 -8.16
N GLY A 1087 -38.98 80.05 -7.34
CA GLY A 1087 -40.14 80.92 -7.59
C GLY A 1087 -39.83 82.21 -8.35
N ARG A 1088 -40.80 82.68 -9.13
CA ARG A 1088 -41.53 83.91 -8.85
C ARG A 1088 -42.89 83.91 -9.54
#